data_AF-V3ZY41-F1
#
_entry.id   AF-V3ZY41-F1
#
_cell.length_a   1.000
_cell.length_b   1.000
_cell.length_c   1.000
_cell.angle_alpha   90.00
_cell.angle_beta   90.00
_cell.angle_gamma   90.00
#
_symmetry.space_group_name_H-M   'P 1'
#
loop_
_entity.id
_entity.type
_entity.pdbx_description
1 polymer ?
#
loop_
_entity_poly.entity_id
_entity_poly.type
_entity_poly.pdbx_seq_one_letter_code
_entity_poly.pdbx_strand_id
1 'polypeptide(L)'
;MMKILEILLCLSFFRATVQQFDCSVCKVCDNSTCIECIEGRYGISCGSFCSLKCSGRCRQSDGYCTSGCDEGYWGPGGLCDQTCSNCNPGGCVMNSGLCIAIGCRTGWYGTTCNNKCNSNCDGNCNQSNGNCNQCIPGKYGTDCQLDCSNCKDTCNKNNGVCNNGCKEGLWGTSCTKTCPNCQSSGCDIDNGNCNNPGCRIGWYGDSCNDKCNERCNDGCKQDTGYCNKCNKGVYGNVCDKNCNKGCLDGCNIDGSCKCKSTYYGTNCSKQCSSNCVDSLCNEISVGYNSCIRGCVAGYKGLYCDKQCPSSCPICNRFDGSCTECSKGFYGTECQLKCPEQCDKCKIKEGTCESCNPKYHGPVCSKRCSDKCLNGECNGVGGRCIDCIPGTFGDNCERSCSNGCIGDTSSTTCDRNGSCISGCINRIYGEKCNLNCSKNCYGSCNRSNGYCNSCLSGYFSDNCNQKCSIHCNGDCDRSTGNCGKCNEGYFGDNCNQNCSINCNGGCQKSSGSCLECNAGYYGDYCKQQCNDKCINNECLRNGQCRFGCMNGKTGSQCDGNCNSNCTICLQTDGNICKECKPGLYGISCDKLCNNTCKKVNSKPACNITTGKCTTGCIDGYKGYYCQDTCLDNCISCNNNQCTSCNTGWYGNQCQTKCNSNCINRCDQATGDCLDGCIDGKSGKHCKQEIG
;
A
#
# COMPACT_ATOMS: atom_id res chain seq x y z
N MET A 1 -115.60 13.67 -38.04
CA MET A 1 -116.72 14.58 -37.70
C MET A 1 -116.58 15.79 -38.63
N MET A 2 -117.25 15.84 -39.78
CA MET A 2 -118.67 16.14 -39.98
C MET A 2 -119.13 17.48 -39.37
N LYS A 3 -119.30 18.48 -40.25
CA LYS A 3 -120.58 19.19 -40.41
C LYS A 3 -120.70 19.73 -41.83
N ILE A 4 -121.92 19.71 -42.36
CA ILE A 4 -122.36 20.17 -43.68
C ILE A 4 -123.67 20.95 -43.44
N LEU A 5 -123.88 22.07 -44.14
CA LEU A 5 -125.13 22.84 -44.38
C LEU A 5 -124.71 24.16 -45.10
N GLU A 6 -125.42 24.79 -46.04
CA GLU A 6 -126.55 24.38 -46.91
C GLU A 6 -126.68 25.36 -48.10
N ILE A 7 -127.53 25.07 -49.10
CA ILE A 7 -127.75 25.87 -50.34
C ILE A 7 -129.21 25.70 -50.82
N LEU A 8 -129.97 26.77 -51.19
CA LEU A 8 -130.93 26.85 -52.34
C LEU A 8 -131.90 28.06 -52.39
N LEU A 9 -132.60 28.20 -53.55
CA LEU A 9 -133.77 29.05 -53.93
C LEU A 9 -133.49 30.51 -54.38
N CYS A 10 -134.22 31.15 -55.34
CA CYS A 10 -135.50 30.78 -56.03
C CYS A 10 -135.63 31.27 -57.53
N LEU A 11 -136.84 31.26 -58.12
CA LEU A 11 -137.21 31.25 -59.58
C LEU A 11 -138.56 32.01 -59.87
N SER A 12 -139.09 32.36 -61.08
CA SER A 12 -138.65 32.52 -62.51
C SER A 12 -139.81 33.15 -63.38
N PHE A 13 -139.96 32.84 -64.70
CA PHE A 13 -141.11 33.16 -65.65
C PHE A 13 -141.25 34.59 -66.27
N PHE A 14 -141.91 34.89 -67.44
CA PHE A 14 -142.11 34.20 -68.76
C PHE A 14 -142.81 35.07 -69.87
N ARG A 15 -142.45 34.90 -71.16
CA ARG A 15 -143.21 35.08 -72.46
C ARG A 15 -143.95 36.40 -72.86
N ALA A 16 -144.37 36.44 -74.14
CA ALA A 16 -144.97 37.58 -74.88
C ALA A 16 -145.91 37.13 -76.03
N THR A 17 -146.65 38.06 -76.66
CA THR A 17 -147.49 37.86 -77.88
C THR A 17 -147.65 39.13 -78.74
N VAL A 18 -147.89 38.94 -80.05
CA VAL A 18 -148.27 39.95 -81.07
C VAL A 18 -149.69 40.48 -80.81
N GLN A 19 -150.12 41.75 -80.95
CA GLN A 19 -149.68 42.98 -81.67
C GLN A 19 -150.46 43.29 -82.98
N GLN A 20 -150.77 44.57 -83.22
CA GLN A 20 -151.51 45.13 -84.36
C GLN A 20 -150.79 46.43 -84.83
N PHE A 21 -150.89 46.80 -86.12
CA PHE A 21 -150.05 47.86 -86.72
C PHE A 21 -150.70 49.25 -86.68
N ASP A 22 -149.89 50.31 -86.54
CA ASP A 22 -150.30 51.72 -86.43
C ASP A 22 -149.39 52.62 -87.29
N CYS A 23 -149.97 53.53 -88.09
CA CYS A 23 -149.25 54.49 -88.93
C CYS A 23 -148.84 55.78 -88.20
N SER A 24 -149.19 55.96 -86.92
CA SER A 24 -148.92 57.20 -86.15
C SER A 24 -147.45 57.63 -86.05
N VAL A 25 -146.51 56.72 -86.33
CA VAL A 25 -145.04 56.95 -86.25
C VAL A 25 -144.36 57.20 -87.60
N CYS A 26 -145.14 57.48 -88.66
CA CYS A 26 -144.68 57.62 -90.04
C CYS A 26 -145.00 59.01 -90.62
N LYS A 27 -144.07 59.59 -91.38
CA LYS A 27 -144.36 60.82 -92.17
C LYS A 27 -145.15 60.52 -93.45
N VAL A 28 -144.91 59.35 -94.04
CA VAL A 28 -145.61 58.84 -95.22
C VAL A 28 -145.91 57.36 -94.97
N CYS A 29 -147.18 57.00 -95.03
CA CYS A 29 -147.67 55.63 -94.89
C CYS A 29 -148.48 55.26 -96.14
N ASP A 30 -148.17 54.11 -96.74
CA ASP A 30 -149.13 53.35 -97.56
C ASP A 30 -149.65 52.18 -96.70
N ASN A 31 -150.76 51.56 -97.08
CA ASN A 31 -151.55 50.60 -96.28
C ASN A 31 -150.83 49.27 -95.91
N SER A 32 -149.51 49.20 -96.03
CA SER A 32 -148.67 48.11 -95.53
C SER A 32 -147.23 48.51 -95.15
N THR A 33 -146.79 49.76 -95.40
CA THR A 33 -145.38 50.17 -95.20
C THR A 33 -145.19 51.63 -94.81
N CYS A 34 -144.25 51.86 -93.90
CA CYS A 34 -143.77 53.17 -93.47
C CYS A 34 -142.57 53.58 -94.35
N ILE A 35 -142.64 54.71 -95.06
CA ILE A 35 -141.60 55.08 -96.04
C ILE A 35 -140.55 56.03 -95.46
N GLU A 36 -140.93 56.92 -94.53
CA GLU A 36 -139.99 57.83 -93.84
C GLU A 36 -140.35 57.95 -92.35
N CYS A 37 -139.36 57.77 -91.47
CA CYS A 37 -139.54 57.89 -90.03
C CYS A 37 -139.63 59.36 -89.59
N ILE A 38 -140.39 59.60 -88.51
CA ILE A 38 -140.29 60.84 -87.73
C ILE A 38 -138.87 60.92 -87.11
N GLU A 39 -138.35 62.14 -86.94
CA GLU A 39 -136.99 62.38 -86.47
C GLU A 39 -136.72 61.75 -85.08
N GLY A 40 -135.53 61.16 -84.91
CA GLY A 40 -135.14 60.43 -83.69
C GLY A 40 -135.54 58.94 -83.65
N ARG A 41 -136.25 58.43 -84.67
CA ARG A 41 -136.62 57.01 -84.83
C ARG A 41 -135.93 56.35 -86.01
N TYR A 42 -135.75 55.02 -85.93
CA TYR A 42 -135.13 54.21 -86.98
C TYR A 42 -135.74 52.79 -87.08
N GLY A 43 -135.35 52.08 -88.14
CA GLY A 43 -135.76 50.70 -88.45
C GLY A 43 -137.02 50.62 -89.32
N ILE A 44 -137.28 49.43 -89.85
CA ILE A 44 -138.30 49.16 -90.91
C ILE A 44 -139.73 49.59 -90.52
N SER A 45 -140.03 49.65 -89.22
CA SER A 45 -141.32 50.12 -88.68
C SER A 45 -141.20 51.36 -87.79
N CYS A 46 -140.06 52.07 -87.84
CA CYS A 46 -139.71 53.22 -87.01
C CYS A 46 -139.84 53.00 -85.49
N GLY A 47 -139.89 51.75 -85.03
CA GLY A 47 -140.16 51.38 -83.64
C GLY A 47 -139.01 51.73 -82.70
N SER A 48 -137.77 51.66 -83.17
CA SER A 48 -136.56 51.91 -82.38
C SER A 48 -136.27 53.40 -82.26
N PHE A 49 -135.90 53.85 -81.06
CA PHE A 49 -135.34 55.18 -80.82
C PHE A 49 -133.83 55.15 -81.04
N CYS A 50 -133.28 56.21 -81.62
CA CYS A 50 -131.84 56.38 -81.75
C CYS A 50 -131.17 56.66 -80.40
N SER A 51 -129.89 56.30 -80.27
CA SER A 51 -129.15 56.51 -79.02
C SER A 51 -129.07 58.00 -78.67
N LEU A 52 -129.42 58.34 -77.42
CA LEU A 52 -129.23 59.67 -76.83
C LEU A 52 -127.75 60.00 -76.55
N LYS A 53 -126.83 59.23 -77.14
CA LYS A 53 -125.37 59.40 -77.15
C LYS A 53 -124.79 59.46 -78.57
N CYS A 54 -125.64 59.55 -79.61
CA CYS A 54 -125.21 60.06 -80.90
C CYS A 54 -124.90 61.55 -80.78
N SER A 55 -123.71 62.00 -81.22
CA SER A 55 -123.35 63.43 -81.24
C SER A 55 -123.98 64.18 -82.43
N GLY A 56 -125.28 63.95 -82.65
CA GLY A 56 -126.02 64.41 -83.82
C GLY A 56 -127.15 63.45 -84.19
N ARG A 57 -127.48 63.38 -85.48
CA ARG A 57 -128.52 62.48 -86.00
C ARG A 57 -127.99 61.05 -86.19
N CYS A 58 -128.94 60.12 -86.16
CA CYS A 58 -128.78 58.72 -86.53
C CYS A 58 -129.22 58.47 -87.99
N ARG A 59 -128.74 57.37 -88.58
CA ARG A 59 -129.24 56.86 -89.86
C ARG A 59 -130.54 56.08 -89.66
N GLN A 60 -131.61 56.46 -90.37
CA GLN A 60 -132.96 55.87 -90.17
C GLN A 60 -133.07 54.37 -90.50
N SER A 61 -132.14 53.77 -91.25
CA SER A 61 -132.17 52.34 -91.57
C SER A 61 -131.86 51.43 -90.38
N ASP A 62 -130.90 51.82 -89.56
CA ASP A 62 -130.16 50.92 -88.65
C ASP A 62 -129.68 51.59 -87.35
N GLY A 63 -129.91 52.90 -87.18
CA GLY A 63 -129.63 53.62 -85.93
C GLY A 63 -128.21 54.17 -85.80
N TYR A 64 -127.32 53.86 -86.76
CA TYR A 64 -125.91 54.30 -86.76
C TYR A 64 -125.78 55.82 -86.52
N CYS A 65 -125.04 56.21 -85.49
CA CYS A 65 -124.78 57.62 -85.16
C CYS A 65 -123.79 58.23 -86.17
N THR A 66 -124.29 58.95 -87.19
CA THR A 66 -123.47 59.41 -88.33
C THR A 66 -122.41 60.45 -87.96
N SER A 67 -122.58 61.13 -86.83
CA SER A 67 -121.72 62.22 -86.36
C SER A 67 -120.72 61.81 -85.27
N GLY A 68 -120.67 60.53 -84.89
CA GLY A 68 -119.87 60.05 -83.76
C GLY A 68 -120.70 59.73 -82.50
N CYS A 69 -120.01 59.18 -81.50
CA CYS A 69 -120.54 59.03 -80.14
C CYS A 69 -120.07 60.18 -79.24
N ASP A 70 -120.89 60.53 -78.24
CA ASP A 70 -120.49 61.48 -77.19
C ASP A 70 -119.23 61.00 -76.45
N GLU A 71 -118.41 61.92 -75.94
CA GLU A 71 -117.14 61.55 -75.30
C GLU A 71 -117.35 60.57 -74.13
N GLY A 72 -116.57 59.49 -74.13
CA GLY A 72 -116.69 58.41 -73.16
C GLY A 72 -117.66 57.30 -73.56
N TYR A 73 -118.33 57.41 -74.71
CA TYR A 73 -119.21 56.36 -75.26
C TYR A 73 -118.67 55.78 -76.57
N TRP A 74 -119.00 54.51 -76.80
CA TRP A 74 -118.69 53.75 -78.01
C TRP A 74 -119.78 52.69 -78.23
N GLY A 75 -119.79 52.02 -79.38
CA GLY A 75 -120.71 50.90 -79.60
C GLY A 75 -120.38 50.11 -80.87
N PRO A 76 -120.47 48.77 -80.88
CA PRO A 76 -120.31 47.98 -82.08
C PRO A 76 -121.27 48.45 -83.18
N GLY A 77 -120.74 48.85 -84.35
CA GLY A 77 -121.56 49.39 -85.43
C GLY A 77 -122.09 50.82 -85.16
N GLY A 78 -121.39 51.61 -84.36
CA GLY A 78 -121.67 53.04 -84.19
C GLY A 78 -122.97 53.38 -83.46
N LEU A 79 -123.44 52.48 -82.58
CA LEU A 79 -124.70 52.62 -81.84
C LEU A 79 -124.58 53.41 -80.51
N CYS A 80 -123.36 53.63 -80.02
CA CYS A 80 -123.08 54.46 -78.84
C CYS A 80 -123.84 54.03 -77.58
N ASP A 81 -123.74 52.73 -77.24
CA ASP A 81 -124.46 52.05 -76.16
C ASP A 81 -123.55 51.62 -74.99
N GLN A 82 -122.22 51.66 -75.16
CA GLN A 82 -121.23 51.23 -74.18
C GLN A 82 -120.31 52.38 -73.74
N THR A 83 -119.64 52.24 -72.59
CA THR A 83 -118.73 53.25 -72.04
C THR A 83 -117.25 52.87 -72.21
N CYS A 84 -116.40 53.88 -72.36
CA CYS A 84 -114.95 53.74 -72.43
C CYS A 84 -114.35 53.48 -71.02
N SER A 85 -113.64 52.36 -70.84
CA SER A 85 -113.03 51.99 -69.56
C SER A 85 -111.62 52.57 -69.40
N ASN A 86 -111.42 53.45 -68.41
CA ASN A 86 -110.12 53.93 -67.90
C ASN A 86 -109.08 54.48 -68.92
N CYS A 87 -109.48 54.77 -70.17
CA CYS A 87 -108.67 55.57 -71.09
C CYS A 87 -108.41 56.97 -70.51
N ASN A 88 -107.34 57.63 -70.96
CA ASN A 88 -107.12 59.06 -70.70
C ASN A 88 -108.23 59.94 -71.32
N PRO A 89 -108.32 61.24 -70.99
CA PRO A 89 -109.27 62.17 -71.63
C PRO A 89 -109.07 62.21 -73.16
N GLY A 90 -110.15 62.32 -73.94
CA GLY A 90 -110.14 62.11 -75.40
C GLY A 90 -110.86 60.85 -75.88
N GLY A 91 -111.47 60.07 -74.97
CA GLY A 91 -112.36 58.95 -75.31
C GLY A 91 -111.66 57.65 -75.78
N CYS A 92 -112.44 56.78 -76.43
CA CYS A 92 -111.98 55.50 -76.97
C CYS A 92 -112.50 55.30 -78.39
N VAL A 93 -111.91 54.36 -79.15
CA VAL A 93 -112.28 54.14 -80.55
C VAL A 93 -113.74 53.69 -80.66
N MET A 94 -114.56 54.51 -81.33
CA MET A 94 -116.03 54.45 -81.46
C MET A 94 -116.63 53.05 -81.70
N ASN A 95 -115.93 52.18 -82.45
CA ASN A 95 -116.42 50.86 -82.85
C ASN A 95 -115.77 49.68 -82.10
N SER A 96 -114.83 49.93 -81.17
CA SER A 96 -114.03 48.86 -80.54
C SER A 96 -113.58 49.09 -79.09
N GLY A 97 -113.83 50.25 -78.50
CA GLY A 97 -113.51 50.51 -77.08
C GLY A 97 -112.01 50.65 -76.77
N LEU A 98 -111.14 50.65 -77.79
CA LEU A 98 -109.69 50.67 -77.64
C LEU A 98 -109.16 52.06 -77.23
N CYS A 99 -108.23 52.10 -76.28
CA CYS A 99 -107.57 53.33 -75.79
C CYS A 99 -106.23 53.64 -76.50
N ILE A 100 -105.88 52.88 -77.55
CA ILE A 100 -104.50 52.73 -78.08
C ILE A 100 -103.80 54.07 -78.42
N ALA A 101 -104.54 55.08 -78.90
CA ALA A 101 -103.95 56.36 -79.32
C ALA A 101 -103.56 57.30 -78.17
N ILE A 102 -104.16 57.13 -76.98
CA ILE A 102 -103.99 58.05 -75.82
C ILE A 102 -103.54 57.35 -74.53
N GLY A 103 -103.50 56.01 -74.55
CA GLY A 103 -103.06 55.19 -73.43
C GLY A 103 -104.02 55.21 -72.23
N CYS A 104 -103.54 54.60 -71.14
CA CYS A 104 -104.30 54.38 -69.92
C CYS A 104 -104.04 55.45 -68.87
N ARG A 105 -105.03 55.65 -67.99
CA ARG A 105 -104.85 56.40 -66.74
C ARG A 105 -103.82 55.70 -65.86
N THR A 106 -103.07 56.50 -65.09
CA THR A 106 -102.08 56.00 -64.12
C THR A 106 -102.67 54.91 -63.23
N GLY A 107 -101.94 53.80 -63.07
CA GLY A 107 -102.42 52.62 -62.36
C GLY A 107 -103.18 51.60 -63.22
N TRP A 108 -103.32 51.82 -64.53
CA TRP A 108 -103.92 50.87 -65.48
C TRP A 108 -103.04 50.63 -66.72
N TYR A 109 -103.19 49.46 -67.35
CA TYR A 109 -102.41 49.03 -68.53
C TYR A 109 -103.23 48.12 -69.48
N GLY A 110 -102.67 47.85 -70.67
CA GLY A 110 -103.30 47.06 -71.73
C GLY A 110 -104.12 47.91 -72.71
N THR A 111 -104.43 47.35 -73.89
CA THR A 111 -105.01 48.11 -75.03
C THR A 111 -106.42 48.65 -74.82
N THR A 112 -107.16 48.11 -73.85
CA THR A 112 -108.48 48.57 -73.36
C THR A 112 -108.42 49.11 -71.93
N CYS A 113 -107.24 49.25 -71.33
CA CYS A 113 -107.02 49.78 -69.98
C CYS A 113 -107.82 49.10 -68.85
N ASN A 114 -108.21 47.84 -69.06
CA ASN A 114 -108.95 47.02 -68.09
C ASN A 114 -108.06 46.35 -67.03
N ASN A 115 -106.74 46.29 -67.23
CA ASN A 115 -105.82 45.68 -66.27
C ASN A 115 -105.27 46.74 -65.31
N LYS A 116 -105.33 46.49 -64.00
CA LYS A 116 -104.78 47.39 -62.98
C LYS A 116 -103.31 47.02 -62.69
N CYS A 117 -102.44 48.01 -62.55
CA CYS A 117 -101.05 47.82 -62.08
C CYS A 117 -101.03 47.11 -60.72
N ASN A 118 -99.97 46.33 -60.47
CA ASN A 118 -99.75 45.70 -59.17
C ASN A 118 -99.66 46.76 -58.06
N SER A 119 -100.28 46.49 -56.90
CA SER A 119 -100.27 47.39 -55.73
C SER A 119 -98.88 47.61 -55.13
N ASN A 120 -97.91 46.75 -55.46
CA ASN A 120 -96.54 46.84 -54.99
C ASN A 120 -95.63 47.67 -55.91
N CYS A 121 -96.15 48.11 -57.07
CA CYS A 121 -95.50 49.15 -57.86
C CYS A 121 -95.55 50.47 -57.09
N ASP A 122 -94.48 51.27 -57.15
CA ASP A 122 -94.46 52.62 -56.61
C ASP A 122 -95.27 53.57 -57.53
N GLY A 123 -96.60 53.52 -57.38
CA GLY A 123 -97.59 54.34 -58.08
C GLY A 123 -97.80 54.07 -59.57
N ASN A 124 -96.85 53.46 -60.29
CA ASN A 124 -96.90 53.35 -61.75
C ASN A 124 -96.25 52.08 -62.33
N CYS A 125 -96.84 51.57 -63.42
CA CYS A 125 -96.37 50.41 -64.17
C CYS A 125 -96.33 50.68 -65.69
N ASN A 126 -95.66 49.79 -66.43
CA ASN A 126 -95.54 49.88 -67.88
C ASN A 126 -96.89 49.61 -68.57
N GLN A 127 -97.38 50.57 -69.35
CA GLN A 127 -98.70 50.54 -69.99
C GLN A 127 -98.93 49.37 -70.98
N SER A 128 -97.87 48.72 -71.45
CA SER A 128 -97.95 47.58 -72.39
C SER A 128 -97.99 46.20 -71.74
N ASN A 129 -97.27 45.99 -70.63
CA ASN A 129 -97.05 44.66 -70.04
C ASN A 129 -97.31 44.59 -68.53
N GLY A 130 -97.59 45.71 -67.86
CA GLY A 130 -97.93 45.74 -66.43
C GLY A 130 -96.74 45.75 -65.47
N ASN A 131 -95.50 45.59 -65.93
CA ASN A 131 -94.32 45.55 -65.08
C ASN A 131 -94.11 46.88 -64.31
N CYS A 132 -93.79 46.79 -63.03
CA CYS A 132 -93.53 47.96 -62.19
C CYS A 132 -92.26 48.71 -62.61
N ASN A 133 -92.32 50.04 -62.66
CA ASN A 133 -91.13 50.87 -62.96
C ASN A 133 -90.18 50.95 -61.74
N GLN A 134 -90.75 51.00 -60.54
CA GLN A 134 -90.07 50.94 -59.23
C GLN A 134 -90.96 50.15 -58.26
N CYS A 135 -90.36 49.61 -57.20
CA CYS A 135 -91.06 48.89 -56.14
C CYS A 135 -91.21 49.72 -54.88
N ILE A 136 -92.29 49.50 -54.13
CA ILE A 136 -92.39 50.00 -52.75
C ILE A 136 -91.25 49.43 -51.89
N PRO A 137 -90.79 50.16 -50.84
CA PRO A 137 -89.74 49.67 -49.95
C PRO A 137 -90.04 48.29 -49.38
N GLY A 138 -89.07 47.38 -49.45
CA GLY A 138 -89.23 45.99 -49.02
C GLY A 138 -89.66 45.02 -50.12
N LYS A 139 -89.91 45.47 -51.36
CA LYS A 139 -90.23 44.61 -52.52
C LYS A 139 -89.19 44.70 -53.65
N TYR A 140 -89.05 43.62 -54.43
CA TYR A 140 -88.20 43.54 -55.62
C TYR A 140 -88.79 42.59 -56.70
N GLY A 141 -88.13 42.54 -57.85
CA GLY A 141 -88.56 41.80 -59.05
C GLY A 141 -89.33 42.70 -60.04
N THR A 142 -89.52 42.22 -61.26
CA THR A 142 -90.10 43.00 -62.39
C THR A 142 -91.55 43.45 -62.19
N ASP A 143 -92.27 42.81 -61.27
CA ASP A 143 -93.62 43.16 -60.83
C ASP A 143 -93.72 43.30 -59.29
N CYS A 144 -92.57 43.53 -58.63
CA CYS A 144 -92.51 43.85 -57.19
C CYS A 144 -93.24 42.86 -56.26
N GLN A 145 -93.32 41.58 -56.64
CA GLN A 145 -93.98 40.55 -55.84
C GLN A 145 -93.06 39.98 -54.75
N LEU A 146 -91.76 39.90 -55.01
CA LEU A 146 -90.77 39.27 -54.12
C LEU A 146 -90.39 40.19 -52.96
N ASP A 147 -90.26 39.64 -51.75
CA ASP A 147 -89.90 40.40 -50.55
C ASP A 147 -88.38 40.48 -50.33
N CYS A 148 -87.90 41.68 -49.96
CA CYS A 148 -86.56 41.94 -49.43
C CYS A 148 -86.37 41.29 -48.05
N SER A 149 -86.48 39.96 -47.98
CA SER A 149 -86.34 39.20 -46.75
C SER A 149 -84.95 39.41 -46.14
N ASN A 150 -84.90 39.52 -44.81
CA ASN A 150 -83.67 39.59 -44.01
C ASN A 150 -82.71 40.77 -44.24
N CYS A 151 -82.94 41.63 -45.23
CA CYS A 151 -82.26 42.92 -45.36
C CYS A 151 -82.61 43.82 -44.16
N LYS A 152 -81.64 44.63 -43.71
CA LYS A 152 -81.84 45.60 -42.63
C LYS A 152 -82.85 46.68 -43.01
N ASP A 153 -82.63 47.30 -44.18
CA ASP A 153 -83.44 48.39 -44.73
C ASP A 153 -84.04 47.99 -46.10
N THR A 154 -83.41 48.40 -47.21
CA THR A 154 -83.88 48.13 -48.58
C THR A 154 -83.00 47.12 -49.32
N CYS A 155 -83.55 46.51 -50.38
CA CYS A 155 -82.81 45.69 -51.32
C CYS A 155 -82.87 46.25 -52.75
N ASN A 156 -81.95 45.80 -53.60
CA ASN A 156 -81.88 46.18 -55.01
C ASN A 156 -83.06 45.57 -55.78
N LYS A 157 -83.84 46.43 -56.45
CA LYS A 157 -85.10 46.06 -57.10
C LYS A 157 -84.99 44.95 -58.16
N ASN A 158 -83.81 44.74 -58.74
CA ASN A 158 -83.62 43.76 -59.82
C ASN A 158 -83.22 42.37 -59.30
N ASN A 159 -82.46 42.28 -58.21
CA ASN A 159 -81.81 41.03 -57.78
C ASN A 159 -81.92 40.70 -56.28
N GLY A 160 -82.55 41.55 -55.46
CA GLY A 160 -82.79 41.27 -54.04
C GLY A 160 -81.58 41.44 -53.12
N VAL A 161 -80.43 41.93 -53.61
CA VAL A 161 -79.24 42.18 -52.79
C VAL A 161 -79.49 43.31 -51.79
N CYS A 162 -79.13 43.12 -50.52
CA CYS A 162 -79.43 44.07 -49.44
C CYS A 162 -78.45 45.25 -49.45
N ASN A 163 -78.96 46.49 -49.54
CA ASN A 163 -78.12 47.68 -49.73
C ASN A 163 -77.37 48.09 -48.45
N ASN A 164 -78.03 48.01 -47.29
CA ASN A 164 -77.51 48.43 -45.99
C ASN A 164 -77.21 47.21 -45.08
N GLY A 165 -76.93 46.07 -45.70
CA GLY A 165 -76.62 44.81 -45.02
C GLY A 165 -77.82 44.12 -44.35
N CYS A 166 -77.50 43.23 -43.42
CA CYS A 166 -78.42 42.22 -42.87
C CYS A 166 -79.04 42.60 -41.52
N LYS A 167 -80.16 41.96 -41.19
CA LYS A 167 -80.65 41.84 -39.81
C LYS A 167 -79.69 40.98 -38.98
N GLU A 168 -79.72 41.17 -37.66
CA GLU A 168 -78.80 40.50 -36.72
C GLU A 168 -78.84 38.96 -36.86
N GLY A 169 -77.69 38.31 -36.73
CA GLY A 169 -77.57 36.85 -36.86
C GLY A 169 -77.49 36.34 -38.30
N LEU A 170 -77.40 37.20 -39.32
CA LEU A 170 -77.36 36.83 -40.74
C LEU A 170 -76.25 37.54 -41.52
N TRP A 171 -75.73 36.87 -42.57
CA TRP A 171 -74.66 37.38 -43.44
C TRP A 171 -74.81 36.95 -44.91
N GLY A 172 -73.91 37.45 -45.75
CA GLY A 172 -73.93 37.32 -47.20
C GLY A 172 -74.80 38.38 -47.89
N THR A 173 -74.55 38.62 -49.18
CA THR A 173 -75.16 39.70 -49.98
C THR A 173 -76.69 39.68 -50.08
N SER A 174 -77.33 38.53 -49.84
CA SER A 174 -78.79 38.37 -49.77
C SER A 174 -79.29 37.96 -48.38
N CYS A 175 -78.44 38.01 -47.34
CA CYS A 175 -78.79 37.75 -45.93
C CYS A 175 -79.51 36.41 -45.69
N THR A 176 -79.09 35.38 -46.43
CA THR A 176 -79.64 34.02 -46.37
C THR A 176 -78.83 33.05 -45.51
N LYS A 177 -77.60 33.42 -45.13
CA LYS A 177 -76.74 32.58 -44.27
C LYS A 177 -76.84 33.04 -42.82
N THR A 178 -76.96 32.10 -41.88
CA THR A 178 -76.92 32.41 -40.44
C THR A 178 -75.48 32.61 -39.97
N CYS A 179 -75.25 33.56 -39.07
CA CYS A 179 -74.00 33.65 -38.35
C CYS A 179 -73.78 32.38 -37.50
N PRO A 180 -72.54 31.88 -37.42
CA PRO A 180 -72.20 30.67 -36.66
C PRO A 180 -72.11 30.97 -35.14
N ASN A 181 -71.35 30.19 -34.38
CA ASN A 181 -71.29 30.28 -32.90
C ASN A 181 -70.55 31.51 -32.35
N CYS A 182 -70.75 32.70 -32.94
CA CYS A 182 -70.21 33.97 -32.45
C CYS A 182 -70.80 34.34 -31.08
N GLN A 183 -70.00 35.01 -30.24
CA GLN A 183 -70.38 35.36 -28.88
C GLN A 183 -71.49 36.43 -28.79
N SER A 184 -71.64 37.31 -29.80
CA SER A 184 -72.58 38.44 -29.77
C SER A 184 -73.49 38.53 -31.01
N SER A 185 -73.84 37.39 -31.60
CA SER A 185 -74.72 37.19 -32.79
C SER A 185 -74.34 37.90 -34.09
N GLY A 186 -73.52 38.95 -34.07
CA GLY A 186 -72.87 39.53 -35.23
C GLY A 186 -71.70 38.68 -35.72
N CYS A 187 -71.61 38.56 -37.04
CA CYS A 187 -70.46 38.05 -37.78
C CYS A 187 -70.15 39.01 -38.92
N ASP A 188 -68.96 38.87 -39.52
CA ASP A 188 -68.57 39.60 -40.73
C ASP A 188 -69.59 39.37 -41.87
N ILE A 189 -70.02 40.44 -42.52
CA ILE A 189 -71.12 40.40 -43.50
C ILE A 189 -70.75 39.67 -44.80
N ASP A 190 -69.47 39.69 -45.20
CA ASP A 190 -69.01 39.15 -46.48
C ASP A 190 -68.52 37.71 -46.33
N ASN A 191 -67.80 37.40 -45.25
CA ASN A 191 -67.17 36.09 -45.02
C ASN A 191 -67.76 35.26 -43.86
N GLY A 192 -68.54 35.85 -42.96
CA GLY A 192 -69.21 35.13 -41.86
C GLY A 192 -68.35 34.87 -40.62
N ASN A 193 -67.14 35.42 -40.53
CA ASN A 193 -66.22 35.20 -39.41
C ASN A 193 -66.59 36.02 -38.16
N CYS A 194 -66.28 35.49 -36.98
CA CYS A 194 -66.64 36.06 -35.68
C CYS A 194 -65.50 36.89 -35.05
N ASN A 195 -64.72 37.63 -35.85
CA ASN A 195 -63.43 38.22 -35.46
C ASN A 195 -63.42 39.06 -34.16
N ASN A 196 -64.57 39.61 -33.74
CA ASN A 196 -64.73 40.32 -32.47
C ASN A 196 -66.21 40.23 -32.02
N PRO A 197 -66.55 39.75 -30.80
CA PRO A 197 -65.67 39.33 -29.70
C PRO A 197 -65.36 37.82 -29.68
N GLY A 198 -65.27 37.17 -30.85
CA GLY A 198 -64.85 35.78 -30.97
C GLY A 198 -65.98 34.74 -30.84
N CYS A 199 -65.56 33.48 -30.73
CA CYS A 199 -66.45 32.32 -30.57
C CYS A 199 -66.98 32.18 -29.14
N ARG A 200 -68.20 31.64 -29.02
CA ARG A 200 -68.75 31.13 -27.76
C ARG A 200 -67.83 30.05 -27.17
N ILE A 201 -67.73 30.01 -25.83
CA ILE A 201 -66.99 28.96 -25.11
C ILE A 201 -67.43 27.57 -25.60
N GLY A 202 -66.46 26.77 -26.03
CA GLY A 202 -66.71 25.45 -26.64
C GLY A 202 -66.57 25.43 -28.18
N TRP A 203 -66.31 26.56 -28.83
CA TRP A 203 -66.09 26.67 -30.28
C TRP A 203 -64.82 27.47 -30.62
N TYR A 204 -64.22 27.20 -31.78
CA TYR A 204 -63.00 27.84 -32.28
C TYR A 204 -62.96 27.92 -33.82
N GLY A 205 -61.92 28.56 -34.35
CA GLY A 205 -61.73 28.88 -35.77
C GLY A 205 -62.42 30.19 -36.15
N ASP A 206 -61.97 30.84 -37.23
CA ASP A 206 -62.42 32.19 -37.61
C ASP A 206 -63.96 32.28 -37.77
N SER A 207 -64.57 31.21 -38.28
CA SER A 207 -66.03 31.08 -38.44
C SER A 207 -66.70 30.26 -37.32
N CYS A 208 -66.04 29.97 -36.20
CA CYS A 208 -66.62 29.30 -35.01
C CYS A 208 -67.46 28.03 -35.29
N ASN A 209 -67.05 27.26 -36.29
CA ASN A 209 -67.71 26.02 -36.73
C ASN A 209 -67.07 24.77 -36.11
N ASP A 210 -65.83 24.87 -35.63
CA ASP A 210 -65.15 23.75 -34.99
C ASP A 210 -65.43 23.75 -33.49
N LYS A 211 -65.82 22.58 -32.95
CA LYS A 211 -66.13 22.41 -31.53
C LYS A 211 -64.88 21.97 -30.77
N CYS A 212 -64.60 22.60 -29.62
CA CYS A 212 -63.55 22.15 -28.70
C CYS A 212 -63.76 20.67 -28.33
N ASN A 213 -62.67 19.92 -28.09
CA ASN A 213 -62.77 18.55 -27.59
C ASN A 213 -63.56 18.54 -26.26
N GLU A 214 -64.49 17.61 -26.09
CA GLU A 214 -65.30 17.45 -24.87
C GLU A 214 -64.46 17.07 -23.63
N ARG A 215 -63.17 16.75 -23.85
CA ARG A 215 -62.15 16.53 -22.83
C ARG A 215 -61.39 17.78 -22.41
N CYS A 216 -61.60 18.92 -23.09
CA CYS A 216 -61.19 20.22 -22.60
C CYS A 216 -62.00 20.59 -21.36
N ASN A 217 -61.32 20.97 -20.29
CA ASN A 217 -61.92 21.67 -19.16
C ASN A 217 -61.69 23.17 -19.36
N ASP A 218 -62.69 23.99 -19.04
CA ASP A 218 -62.70 25.44 -19.29
C ASP A 218 -62.51 25.84 -20.77
N GLY A 219 -63.03 25.03 -21.69
CA GLY A 219 -63.02 25.29 -23.13
C GLY A 219 -61.64 25.24 -23.79
N CYS A 220 -61.55 25.86 -24.98
CA CYS A 220 -60.34 25.91 -25.78
C CYS A 220 -60.11 27.30 -26.38
N LYS A 221 -58.88 27.57 -26.83
CA LYS A 221 -58.51 28.82 -27.48
C LYS A 221 -59.19 28.96 -28.85
N GLN A 222 -59.71 30.16 -29.12
CA GLN A 222 -60.47 30.48 -30.33
C GLN A 222 -59.63 30.38 -31.63
N ASP A 223 -58.31 30.55 -31.54
CA ASP A 223 -57.37 30.55 -32.69
C ASP A 223 -56.89 29.15 -33.11
N THR A 224 -56.77 28.23 -32.16
CA THR A 224 -56.01 26.97 -32.30
C THR A 224 -56.78 25.73 -31.89
N GLY A 225 -57.96 25.87 -31.27
CA GLY A 225 -58.72 24.75 -30.72
C GLY A 225 -58.05 24.06 -29.52
N TYR A 226 -56.93 24.61 -29.03
CA TYR A 226 -56.17 24.02 -27.94
C TYR A 226 -56.87 24.24 -26.60
N CYS A 227 -57.12 23.15 -25.87
CA CYS A 227 -57.80 23.17 -24.58
C CYS A 227 -57.05 24.04 -23.56
N ASN A 228 -57.78 24.87 -22.81
CA ASN A 228 -57.20 25.69 -21.74
C ASN A 228 -56.70 24.82 -20.57
N LYS A 229 -57.39 23.69 -20.33
CA LYS A 229 -57.02 22.65 -19.37
C LYS A 229 -57.55 21.30 -19.83
N CYS A 230 -56.94 20.20 -19.40
CA CYS A 230 -57.46 18.86 -19.65
C CYS A 230 -58.26 18.29 -18.47
N ASN A 231 -59.24 17.44 -18.77
CA ASN A 231 -59.87 16.58 -17.78
C ASN A 231 -58.85 15.60 -17.16
N LYS A 232 -59.06 15.24 -15.89
CA LYS A 232 -58.11 14.43 -15.12
C LYS A 232 -57.94 13.05 -15.78
N GLY A 233 -56.70 12.72 -16.17
CA GLY A 233 -56.36 11.46 -16.84
C GLY A 233 -56.12 11.56 -18.35
N VAL A 234 -56.23 12.75 -18.95
CA VAL A 234 -55.84 13.00 -20.36
C VAL A 234 -54.94 14.24 -20.51
N TYR A 235 -54.19 14.30 -21.61
CA TYR A 235 -53.22 15.34 -21.95
C TYR A 235 -53.09 15.56 -23.46
N GLY A 236 -52.19 16.48 -23.85
CA GLY A 236 -52.01 16.98 -25.21
C GLY A 236 -52.78 18.28 -25.41
N ASN A 237 -52.37 19.06 -26.41
CA ASN A 237 -52.96 20.38 -26.68
C ASN A 237 -54.50 20.32 -26.90
N VAL A 238 -55.02 19.18 -27.35
CA VAL A 238 -56.46 18.93 -27.55
C VAL A 238 -57.01 17.83 -26.63
N CYS A 239 -56.30 17.46 -25.56
CA CYS A 239 -56.69 16.46 -24.55
C CYS A 239 -57.12 15.08 -25.12
N ASP A 240 -56.48 14.67 -26.22
CA ASP A 240 -56.74 13.43 -26.95
C ASP A 240 -56.06 12.20 -26.31
N LYS A 241 -54.91 12.40 -25.66
CA LYS A 241 -54.02 11.32 -25.18
C LYS A 241 -54.32 10.97 -23.73
N ASN A 242 -54.36 9.68 -23.40
CA ASN A 242 -54.55 9.21 -22.03
C ASN A 242 -53.22 9.28 -21.24
N CYS A 243 -53.25 9.78 -20.00
CA CYS A 243 -52.10 9.74 -19.09
C CYS A 243 -51.61 8.31 -18.88
N ASN A 244 -50.31 8.13 -18.62
CA ASN A 244 -49.74 6.80 -18.40
C ASN A 244 -50.28 6.18 -17.09
N LYS A 245 -50.51 4.85 -17.10
CA LYS A 245 -50.88 4.08 -15.90
C LYS A 245 -49.82 4.18 -14.78
N GLY A 246 -48.56 4.42 -15.14
CA GLY A 246 -47.46 4.68 -14.21
C GLY A 246 -47.53 6.01 -13.46
N CYS A 247 -48.33 6.98 -13.93
CA CYS A 247 -48.55 8.24 -13.22
C CYS A 247 -49.31 8.00 -11.89
N LEU A 248 -48.99 8.77 -10.85
CA LEU A 248 -49.59 8.67 -9.52
C LEU A 248 -51.00 9.29 -9.48
N ASP A 249 -51.16 10.55 -9.91
CA ASP A 249 -52.43 11.28 -9.85
C ASP A 249 -52.71 12.15 -11.09
N GLY A 250 -52.75 11.53 -12.28
CA GLY A 250 -52.90 12.22 -13.56
C GLY A 250 -51.58 12.78 -14.10
N CYS A 251 -51.67 13.66 -15.10
CA CYS A 251 -50.51 14.22 -15.80
C CYS A 251 -50.79 15.65 -16.32
N ASN A 252 -49.71 16.38 -16.57
CA ASN A 252 -49.70 17.73 -17.13
C ASN A 252 -50.05 17.71 -18.64
N ILE A 253 -50.28 18.88 -19.24
CA ILE A 253 -50.68 19.00 -20.66
C ILE A 253 -49.62 18.46 -21.65
N ASP A 254 -48.34 18.45 -21.28
CA ASP A 254 -47.24 17.84 -22.03
C ASP A 254 -47.13 16.31 -21.83
N GLY A 255 -47.92 15.75 -20.93
CA GLY A 255 -47.90 14.34 -20.53
C GLY A 255 -46.94 14.01 -19.38
N SER A 256 -46.28 15.01 -18.79
CA SER A 256 -45.39 14.78 -17.64
C SER A 256 -46.17 14.52 -16.35
N CYS A 257 -45.65 13.66 -15.48
CA CYS A 257 -46.32 13.31 -14.22
C CYS A 257 -45.35 12.81 -13.14
N LYS A 258 -45.79 12.82 -11.88
CA LYS A 258 -45.13 12.06 -10.81
C LYS A 258 -45.43 10.57 -10.97
N CYS A 259 -44.43 9.73 -10.84
CA CYS A 259 -44.57 8.28 -10.99
C CYS A 259 -45.03 7.61 -9.70
N LYS A 260 -45.61 6.41 -9.86
CA LYS A 260 -45.63 5.38 -8.81
C LYS A 260 -44.22 4.77 -8.71
N SER A 261 -43.80 4.34 -7.53
CA SER A 261 -42.44 3.86 -7.20
C SER A 261 -41.91 2.65 -7.99
N THR A 262 -42.74 2.04 -8.85
CA THR A 262 -42.38 0.97 -9.79
C THR A 262 -42.23 1.45 -11.25
N TYR A 263 -42.35 2.76 -11.50
CA TYR A 263 -42.22 3.39 -12.82
C TYR A 263 -41.31 4.63 -12.76
N TYR A 264 -40.65 4.95 -13.88
CA TYR A 264 -39.73 6.08 -14.00
C TYR A 264 -39.78 6.74 -15.40
N GLY A 265 -39.10 7.89 -15.52
CA GLY A 265 -39.14 8.75 -16.70
C GLY A 265 -40.22 9.83 -16.63
N THR A 266 -40.10 10.88 -17.45
CA THR A 266 -40.91 12.11 -17.34
C THR A 266 -42.43 11.88 -17.45
N ASN A 267 -42.84 10.88 -18.23
CA ASN A 267 -44.23 10.44 -18.40
C ASN A 267 -44.50 9.04 -17.80
N CYS A 268 -43.62 8.56 -16.93
CA CYS A 268 -43.72 7.27 -16.21
C CYS A 268 -43.98 6.05 -17.11
N SER A 269 -43.44 6.07 -18.33
CA SER A 269 -43.63 5.03 -19.35
C SER A 269 -42.70 3.83 -19.22
N LYS A 270 -41.66 3.92 -18.39
CA LYS A 270 -40.71 2.83 -18.16
C LYS A 270 -40.97 2.22 -16.79
N GLN A 271 -41.13 0.90 -16.72
CA GLN A 271 -41.20 0.17 -15.46
C GLN A 271 -39.78 -0.04 -14.92
N CYS A 272 -39.59 0.03 -13.59
CA CYS A 272 -38.31 -0.26 -12.96
C CYS A 272 -37.82 -1.69 -13.30
N SER A 273 -36.51 -1.94 -13.22
CA SER A 273 -35.95 -3.27 -13.46
C SER A 273 -36.54 -4.32 -12.52
N SER A 274 -36.94 -5.48 -13.04
CA SER A 274 -37.32 -6.66 -12.24
C SER A 274 -36.20 -7.15 -11.33
N ASN A 275 -34.97 -6.74 -11.62
CA ASN A 275 -33.77 -7.09 -10.86
C ASN A 275 -33.50 -6.09 -9.72
N CYS A 276 -34.25 -4.98 -9.64
CA CYS A 276 -34.32 -4.19 -8.41
C CYS A 276 -35.05 -5.01 -7.33
N VAL A 277 -34.57 -4.96 -6.09
CA VAL A 277 -35.34 -5.51 -4.94
C VAL A 277 -36.71 -4.82 -4.88
N ASP A 278 -37.77 -5.64 -4.79
CA ASP A 278 -39.19 -5.27 -4.86
C ASP A 278 -39.62 -4.50 -6.12
N SER A 279 -38.81 -4.49 -7.20
CA SER A 279 -39.02 -3.67 -8.40
C SER A 279 -39.12 -2.15 -8.12
N LEU A 280 -38.44 -1.65 -7.07
CA LEU A 280 -38.49 -0.24 -6.67
C LEU A 280 -37.28 0.57 -7.19
N CYS A 281 -37.54 1.71 -7.83
CA CYS A 281 -36.50 2.64 -8.31
C CYS A 281 -36.82 4.11 -7.96
N ASN A 282 -35.80 4.99 -8.04
CA ASN A 282 -35.84 6.35 -7.48
C ASN A 282 -36.71 7.33 -8.29
N GLU A 283 -37.42 8.24 -7.60
CA GLU A 283 -38.43 9.15 -8.19
C GLU A 283 -37.86 10.47 -8.75
N ILE A 284 -36.57 10.76 -8.57
CA ILE A 284 -36.02 12.08 -8.93
C ILE A 284 -35.94 12.26 -10.45
N SER A 285 -36.46 13.41 -10.90
CA SER A 285 -36.57 13.83 -12.29
C SER A 285 -35.28 13.69 -13.11
N VAL A 286 -35.45 13.40 -14.41
CA VAL A 286 -34.39 13.27 -15.42
C VAL A 286 -33.55 11.98 -15.32
N GLY A 287 -34.16 10.85 -15.69
CA GLY A 287 -33.50 9.87 -16.57
C GLY A 287 -32.98 8.54 -16.00
N TYR A 288 -32.98 8.32 -14.68
CA TYR A 288 -32.24 7.18 -14.08
C TYR A 288 -33.13 6.07 -13.49
N ASN A 289 -32.80 4.81 -13.80
CA ASN A 289 -33.47 3.59 -13.31
C ASN A 289 -32.84 3.07 -12.00
N SER A 290 -32.51 3.95 -11.05
CA SER A 290 -31.65 3.58 -9.91
C SER A 290 -32.43 2.79 -8.85
N CYS A 291 -32.07 1.52 -8.64
CA CYS A 291 -32.79 0.60 -7.74
C CYS A 291 -32.58 0.96 -6.26
N ILE A 292 -33.61 1.49 -5.58
CA ILE A 292 -33.45 2.12 -4.24
C ILE A 292 -33.05 1.15 -3.13
N ARG A 293 -33.47 -0.12 -3.23
CA ARG A 293 -33.10 -1.18 -2.26
C ARG A 293 -31.87 -2.01 -2.72
N GLY A 294 -31.29 -1.68 -3.87
CA GLY A 294 -30.25 -2.48 -4.53
C GLY A 294 -30.82 -3.61 -5.40
N CYS A 295 -29.94 -4.55 -5.77
CA CYS A 295 -30.25 -5.63 -6.71
C CYS A 295 -30.67 -6.92 -6.00
N VAL A 296 -31.48 -7.74 -6.69
CA VAL A 296 -31.66 -9.16 -6.36
C VAL A 296 -30.34 -9.91 -6.56
N ALA A 297 -30.18 -11.05 -5.88
CA ALA A 297 -28.94 -11.84 -5.94
C ALA A 297 -28.57 -12.23 -7.39
N GLY A 298 -27.27 -12.18 -7.69
CA GLY A 298 -26.74 -12.45 -9.03
C GLY A 298 -26.74 -11.24 -10.00
N TYR A 299 -27.14 -10.04 -9.57
CA TYR A 299 -27.11 -8.82 -10.39
C TYR A 299 -26.38 -7.65 -9.70
N LYS A 300 -25.74 -6.79 -10.50
CA LYS A 300 -24.96 -5.62 -10.07
C LYS A 300 -25.15 -4.39 -10.97
N GLY A 301 -24.64 -3.26 -10.51
CA GLY A 301 -24.73 -1.96 -11.17
C GLY A 301 -25.95 -1.16 -10.72
N LEU A 302 -25.92 0.15 -10.98
CA LEU A 302 -26.95 1.10 -10.54
C LEU A 302 -28.38 0.73 -11.00
N TYR A 303 -28.51 0.02 -12.11
CA TYR A 303 -29.79 -0.37 -12.73
C TYR A 303 -30.08 -1.88 -12.63
N CYS A 304 -29.20 -2.64 -11.96
CA CYS A 304 -29.26 -4.10 -11.85
C CYS A 304 -29.39 -4.81 -13.22
N ASP A 305 -28.76 -4.22 -14.23
CA ASP A 305 -28.74 -4.61 -15.64
C ASP A 305 -27.62 -5.61 -15.98
N LYS A 306 -26.60 -5.69 -15.13
CA LYS A 306 -25.45 -6.58 -15.32
C LYS A 306 -25.55 -7.77 -14.37
N GLN A 307 -25.33 -8.98 -14.87
CA GLN A 307 -25.17 -10.14 -14.01
C GLN A 307 -23.83 -10.09 -13.25
N CYS A 308 -23.78 -10.69 -12.07
CA CYS A 308 -22.52 -11.03 -11.42
C CYS A 308 -21.78 -12.10 -12.27
N PRO A 309 -20.43 -12.14 -12.26
CA PRO A 309 -19.67 -13.16 -12.98
C PRO A 309 -20.05 -14.58 -12.54
N SER A 310 -19.99 -15.57 -13.44
CA SER A 310 -20.31 -16.97 -13.12
C SER A 310 -19.37 -17.60 -12.09
N SER A 311 -18.15 -17.06 -11.95
CA SER A 311 -17.17 -17.37 -10.91
C SER A 311 -17.39 -16.61 -9.58
N CYS A 312 -18.45 -15.79 -9.50
CA CYS A 312 -18.79 -14.97 -8.34
C CYS A 312 -20.32 -14.74 -8.27
N PRO A 313 -21.13 -15.73 -7.83
CA PRO A 313 -22.59 -15.62 -7.83
C PRO A 313 -23.14 -14.58 -6.85
N ILE A 314 -22.34 -14.12 -5.88
CA ILE A 314 -22.69 -13.06 -4.92
C ILE A 314 -21.63 -11.96 -5.03
N CYS A 315 -22.00 -10.82 -5.62
CA CYS A 315 -21.10 -9.70 -5.87
C CYS A 315 -21.66 -8.36 -5.36
N ASN A 316 -20.79 -7.41 -5.05
CA ASN A 316 -21.13 -6.09 -4.53
C ASN A 316 -21.94 -5.29 -5.57
N ARG A 317 -23.06 -4.72 -5.12
CA ARG A 317 -24.02 -4.00 -5.96
C ARG A 317 -23.45 -2.82 -6.75
N PHE A 318 -22.37 -2.18 -6.30
CA PHE A 318 -21.83 -0.96 -6.91
C PHE A 318 -20.68 -1.20 -7.88
N ASP A 319 -19.59 -1.79 -7.39
CA ASP A 319 -18.35 -2.05 -8.16
C ASP A 319 -18.29 -3.48 -8.71
N GLY A 320 -19.18 -4.37 -8.26
CA GLY A 320 -19.15 -5.78 -8.62
C GLY A 320 -18.08 -6.61 -7.93
N SER A 321 -17.44 -6.07 -6.88
CA SER A 321 -16.41 -6.75 -6.11
C SER A 321 -16.94 -7.98 -5.37
N CYS A 322 -16.11 -9.01 -5.28
CA CYS A 322 -16.46 -10.31 -4.71
C CYS A 322 -15.81 -10.49 -3.33
N THR A 323 -16.57 -11.01 -2.37
CA THR A 323 -16.05 -11.38 -1.04
C THR A 323 -15.40 -12.76 -1.03
N GLU A 324 -15.89 -13.65 -1.90
CA GLU A 324 -15.39 -15.01 -2.11
C GLU A 324 -15.58 -15.38 -3.60
N CYS A 325 -14.69 -16.20 -4.15
CA CYS A 325 -14.76 -16.69 -5.52
C CYS A 325 -15.10 -18.18 -5.56
N SER A 326 -15.76 -18.62 -6.65
CA SER A 326 -15.84 -20.05 -6.97
C SER A 326 -14.44 -20.67 -7.08
N LYS A 327 -14.31 -21.94 -6.67
CA LYS A 327 -13.03 -22.67 -6.62
C LYS A 327 -12.24 -22.50 -7.94
N GLY A 328 -10.96 -22.17 -7.81
CA GLY A 328 -10.06 -21.97 -8.96
C GLY A 328 -10.12 -20.58 -9.61
N PHE A 329 -10.74 -19.58 -8.98
CA PHE A 329 -10.77 -18.19 -9.47
C PHE A 329 -10.34 -17.15 -8.42
N TYR A 330 -9.80 -16.02 -8.89
CA TYR A 330 -9.42 -14.85 -8.11
C TYR A 330 -9.55 -13.55 -8.93
N GLY A 331 -9.16 -12.43 -8.32
CA GLY A 331 -9.38 -11.08 -8.82
C GLY A 331 -10.57 -10.46 -8.11
N THR A 332 -10.66 -9.13 -8.11
CA THR A 332 -11.76 -8.41 -7.45
C THR A 332 -13.13 -8.78 -8.00
N GLU A 333 -13.24 -9.22 -9.26
CA GLU A 333 -14.47 -9.72 -9.88
C GLU A 333 -14.39 -11.23 -10.19
N CYS A 334 -13.47 -11.97 -9.55
CA CYS A 334 -13.21 -13.41 -9.79
C CYS A 334 -12.95 -13.78 -11.26
N GLN A 335 -12.42 -12.84 -12.05
CA GLN A 335 -12.26 -12.95 -13.49
C GLN A 335 -10.97 -13.68 -13.93
N LEU A 336 -10.05 -13.94 -13.01
CA LEU A 336 -8.77 -14.60 -13.25
C LEU A 336 -8.82 -16.03 -12.71
N LYS A 337 -8.23 -17.01 -13.40
CA LYS A 337 -8.09 -18.39 -12.89
C LYS A 337 -6.89 -18.49 -11.95
N CYS A 338 -7.02 -19.24 -10.86
CA CYS A 338 -5.85 -19.65 -10.06
C CYS A 338 -4.85 -20.43 -10.93
N PRO A 339 -3.54 -20.36 -10.62
CA PRO A 339 -2.51 -21.18 -11.28
C PRO A 339 -2.86 -22.68 -11.27
N GLU A 340 -2.54 -23.41 -12.35
CA GLU A 340 -2.91 -24.83 -12.52
C GLU A 340 -2.44 -25.76 -11.40
N GLN A 341 -1.42 -25.34 -10.62
CA GLN A 341 -0.87 -26.10 -9.50
C GLN A 341 -1.37 -25.63 -8.12
N CYS A 342 -2.48 -24.87 -8.06
CA CYS A 342 -3.21 -24.66 -6.80
C CYS A 342 -4.74 -24.55 -6.97
N ASP A 343 -5.45 -25.35 -6.18
CA ASP A 343 -6.91 -25.41 -6.13
C ASP A 343 -7.58 -24.19 -5.46
N LYS A 344 -6.81 -23.43 -4.66
CA LYS A 344 -7.23 -22.23 -3.93
C LYS A 344 -6.13 -21.18 -3.93
N CYS A 345 -6.51 -19.94 -4.24
CA CYS A 345 -5.61 -18.80 -4.22
C CYS A 345 -6.31 -17.54 -3.67
N LYS A 346 -5.54 -16.65 -3.05
CA LYS A 346 -6.04 -15.44 -2.37
C LYS A 346 -6.74 -14.51 -3.36
N ILE A 347 -7.98 -14.14 -3.02
CA ILE A 347 -8.90 -13.37 -3.87
C ILE A 347 -8.33 -12.08 -4.49
N LYS A 348 -7.45 -11.34 -3.80
CA LYS A 348 -6.85 -10.10 -4.33
C LYS A 348 -5.56 -10.29 -5.14
N GLU A 349 -4.74 -11.27 -4.78
CA GLU A 349 -3.34 -11.36 -5.23
C GLU A 349 -3.10 -12.50 -6.23
N GLY A 350 -3.94 -13.54 -6.23
CA GLY A 350 -3.66 -14.80 -6.95
C GLY A 350 -2.63 -15.68 -6.26
N THR A 351 -2.08 -15.24 -5.12
CA THR A 351 -1.16 -16.01 -4.29
C THR A 351 -1.84 -17.29 -3.79
N CYS A 352 -1.33 -18.46 -4.15
CA CYS A 352 -1.87 -19.75 -3.72
C CYS A 352 -1.81 -19.90 -2.19
N GLU A 353 -2.86 -20.49 -1.59
CA GLU A 353 -2.88 -20.76 -0.14
C GLU A 353 -2.05 -22.01 0.21
N SER A 354 -2.07 -22.98 -0.68
CA SER A 354 -1.25 -24.18 -0.70
C SER A 354 -0.98 -24.59 -2.15
N CYS A 355 0.12 -25.32 -2.38
CA CYS A 355 0.45 -25.87 -3.69
C CYS A 355 0.13 -27.36 -3.76
N ASN A 356 -0.13 -27.85 -4.97
CA ASN A 356 -0.13 -29.27 -5.26
C ASN A 356 1.24 -29.89 -4.88
N PRO A 357 1.30 -31.16 -4.46
CA PRO A 357 2.57 -31.83 -4.16
C PRO A 357 3.57 -31.70 -5.30
N LYS A 358 4.86 -31.52 -4.94
CA LYS A 358 5.99 -31.27 -5.85
C LYS A 358 6.05 -29.86 -6.46
N TYR A 359 5.18 -28.93 -6.05
CA TYR A 359 5.22 -27.52 -6.47
C TYR A 359 5.29 -26.54 -5.29
N HIS A 360 5.85 -25.36 -5.53
CA HIS A 360 6.02 -24.31 -4.51
C HIS A 360 6.12 -22.88 -5.09
N GLY A 361 6.15 -21.91 -4.17
CA GLY A 361 6.24 -20.49 -4.44
C GLY A 361 4.85 -19.84 -4.48
N PRO A 362 4.78 -18.50 -4.54
CA PRO A 362 3.52 -17.76 -4.37
C PRO A 362 2.43 -18.12 -5.40
N VAL A 363 2.81 -18.62 -6.58
CA VAL A 363 1.89 -19.07 -7.64
C VAL A 363 2.11 -20.52 -8.06
N CYS A 364 2.77 -21.33 -7.20
CA CYS A 364 3.05 -22.75 -7.40
C CYS A 364 3.73 -23.12 -8.75
N SER A 365 4.43 -22.18 -9.37
CA SER A 365 5.09 -22.36 -10.67
C SER A 365 6.48 -22.97 -10.60
N LYS A 366 7.08 -23.06 -9.40
CA LYS A 366 8.38 -23.69 -9.19
C LYS A 366 8.17 -25.15 -8.75
N ARG A 367 8.91 -26.07 -9.34
CA ARG A 367 8.94 -27.47 -8.91
C ARG A 367 9.88 -27.62 -7.70
N CYS A 368 9.50 -28.45 -6.74
CA CYS A 368 10.39 -28.86 -5.65
C CYS A 368 11.67 -29.50 -6.20
N SER A 369 12.77 -29.39 -5.46
CA SER A 369 14.03 -30.06 -5.81
C SER A 369 13.82 -31.58 -5.94
N ASP A 370 14.32 -32.18 -7.03
CA ASP A 370 14.33 -33.65 -7.21
C ASP A 370 15.26 -34.37 -6.20
N LYS A 371 15.87 -33.64 -5.25
CA LYS A 371 16.58 -34.17 -4.08
C LYS A 371 15.77 -34.13 -2.79
N CYS A 372 14.58 -33.51 -2.77
CA CYS A 372 13.63 -33.71 -1.69
C CYS A 372 13.15 -35.17 -1.68
N LEU A 373 12.96 -35.77 -0.50
CA LEU A 373 12.37 -37.09 -0.39
C LEU A 373 10.96 -37.07 -1.00
N ASN A 374 10.64 -38.06 -1.85
CA ASN A 374 9.42 -38.15 -2.66
C ASN A 374 9.14 -36.94 -3.60
N GLY A 375 10.08 -35.98 -3.70
CA GLY A 375 9.88 -34.68 -4.33
C GLY A 375 9.05 -33.68 -3.49
N GLU A 376 8.89 -33.91 -2.18
CA GLU A 376 7.99 -33.10 -1.33
C GLU A 376 8.70 -31.92 -0.67
N CYS A 377 8.12 -30.72 -0.82
CA CYS A 377 8.61 -29.50 -0.22
C CYS A 377 7.47 -28.59 0.26
N ASN A 378 7.80 -27.66 1.16
CA ASN A 378 6.89 -26.65 1.66
C ASN A 378 6.41 -25.74 0.51
N GLY A 379 5.10 -25.75 0.25
CA GLY A 379 4.50 -25.04 -0.88
C GLY A 379 4.73 -23.52 -0.90
N VAL A 380 5.03 -22.88 0.23
CA VAL A 380 5.37 -21.44 0.25
C VAL A 380 6.85 -21.23 -0.10
N GLY A 381 7.75 -21.87 0.63
CA GLY A 381 9.19 -21.58 0.59
C GLY A 381 10.04 -22.45 -0.34
N GLY A 382 9.56 -23.60 -0.79
CA GLY A 382 10.35 -24.59 -1.56
C GLY A 382 11.28 -25.48 -0.74
N ARG A 383 11.39 -25.22 0.56
CA ARG A 383 12.16 -26.01 1.53
C ARG A 383 11.63 -27.45 1.57
N CYS A 384 12.46 -28.44 1.24
CA CYS A 384 12.10 -29.86 1.28
C CYS A 384 11.55 -30.26 2.65
N ILE A 385 10.61 -31.21 2.72
CA ILE A 385 10.16 -31.76 4.01
C ILE A 385 11.33 -32.55 4.63
N ASP A 386 11.82 -33.53 3.88
CA ASP A 386 13.02 -34.33 4.17
C ASP A 386 13.89 -34.50 2.89
N CYS A 387 15.11 -35.01 3.02
CA CYS A 387 16.06 -35.19 1.92
C CYS A 387 16.20 -36.65 1.47
N ILE A 388 16.56 -36.87 0.20
CA ILE A 388 17.02 -38.18 -0.26
C ILE A 388 18.35 -38.51 0.45
N PRO A 389 18.53 -39.72 1.01
CA PRO A 389 19.75 -40.12 1.71
C PRO A 389 21.03 -39.86 0.89
N GLY A 390 22.01 -39.23 1.51
CA GLY A 390 23.21 -38.69 0.82
C GLY A 390 23.15 -37.19 0.51
N THR A 391 22.05 -36.49 0.82
CA THR A 391 21.91 -35.03 0.60
C THR A 391 21.34 -34.27 1.81
N PHE A 392 21.66 -32.97 1.91
CA PHE A 392 21.27 -32.11 3.03
C PHE A 392 21.09 -30.62 2.67
N GLY A 393 20.60 -29.84 3.63
CA GLY A 393 20.23 -28.43 3.46
C GLY A 393 18.77 -28.25 3.10
N ASP A 394 18.36 -26.99 2.86
CA ASP A 394 16.94 -26.65 2.76
C ASP A 394 16.27 -27.14 1.49
N ASN A 395 17.00 -27.22 0.38
CA ASN A 395 16.57 -27.79 -0.91
C ASN A 395 17.23 -29.15 -1.21
N CYS A 396 17.98 -29.72 -0.26
CA CYS A 396 18.74 -30.98 -0.42
C CYS A 396 19.76 -30.97 -1.60
N GLU A 397 20.26 -29.80 -1.99
CA GLU A 397 21.19 -29.63 -3.12
C GLU A 397 22.65 -29.98 -2.75
N ARG A 398 22.98 -30.13 -1.46
CA ARG A 398 24.36 -30.39 -0.99
C ARG A 398 24.53 -31.86 -0.63
N SER A 399 25.56 -32.52 -1.15
CA SER A 399 25.88 -33.92 -0.82
C SER A 399 26.51 -34.05 0.57
N CYS A 400 26.14 -35.09 1.32
CA CYS A 400 26.83 -35.50 2.55
C CYS A 400 28.32 -35.76 2.31
N SER A 401 29.16 -35.66 3.35
CA SER A 401 30.58 -36.01 3.23
C SER A 401 30.75 -37.49 2.90
N ASN A 402 31.65 -37.80 1.96
CA ASN A 402 32.10 -39.17 1.70
C ASN A 402 32.83 -39.79 2.91
N GLY A 403 33.18 -38.98 3.93
CA GLY A 403 33.71 -39.46 5.20
C GLY A 403 32.66 -39.91 6.23
N CYS A 404 31.35 -39.72 5.97
CA CYS A 404 30.31 -40.31 6.81
C CYS A 404 30.31 -41.84 6.69
N ILE A 405 30.06 -42.56 7.79
CA ILE A 405 29.68 -43.98 7.72
C ILE A 405 28.29 -44.09 7.09
N GLY A 406 28.10 -45.13 6.26
CA GLY A 406 26.85 -45.42 5.59
C GLY A 406 26.75 -46.89 5.20
N ASP A 407 25.59 -47.51 5.40
CA ASP A 407 25.39 -48.94 5.13
C ASP A 407 25.26 -49.19 3.63
N THR A 408 26.37 -49.66 3.02
CA THR A 408 26.53 -50.27 1.68
C THR A 408 25.95 -49.55 0.45
N SER A 409 25.22 -48.44 0.58
CA SER A 409 24.64 -47.68 -0.55
C SER A 409 24.33 -46.21 -0.27
N SER A 410 24.42 -45.69 0.96
CA SER A 410 24.17 -44.26 1.22
C SER A 410 24.93 -43.69 2.42
N THR A 411 25.59 -42.54 2.23
CA THR A 411 26.22 -41.73 3.27
C THR A 411 25.16 -40.90 4.02
N THR A 412 24.75 -41.35 5.21
CA THR A 412 23.69 -40.69 5.99
C THR A 412 24.22 -39.55 6.86
N CYS A 413 23.83 -38.32 6.51
CA CYS A 413 24.02 -37.12 7.33
C CYS A 413 22.68 -36.43 7.64
N ASP A 414 22.65 -35.62 8.69
CA ASP A 414 21.48 -34.83 9.10
C ASP A 414 21.23 -33.63 8.14
N ARG A 415 20.14 -32.91 8.39
CA ARG A 415 19.76 -31.72 7.60
C ARG A 415 20.84 -30.62 7.56
N ASN A 416 21.75 -30.58 8.53
CA ASN A 416 22.86 -29.63 8.62
C ASN A 416 24.16 -30.14 7.95
N GLY A 417 24.23 -31.42 7.59
CA GLY A 417 25.38 -32.07 6.97
C GLY A 417 26.28 -32.84 7.94
N SER A 418 25.82 -33.09 9.17
CA SER A 418 26.56 -33.82 10.21
C SER A 418 26.24 -35.32 10.15
N CYS A 419 27.27 -36.17 10.17
CA CYS A 419 27.16 -37.61 9.88
C CYS A 419 26.53 -38.38 11.04
N ILE A 420 25.38 -39.00 10.80
CA ILE A 420 24.55 -39.65 11.85
C ILE A 420 25.26 -40.89 12.40
N SER A 421 25.79 -41.74 11.51
CA SER A 421 26.45 -43.00 11.86
C SER A 421 27.93 -42.85 12.24
N GLY A 422 28.43 -41.61 12.36
CA GLY A 422 29.84 -41.30 12.63
C GLY A 422 30.73 -41.26 11.38
N CYS A 423 32.05 -41.33 11.59
CA CYS A 423 33.07 -41.11 10.56
C CYS A 423 33.82 -42.39 10.19
N ILE A 424 34.16 -42.52 8.90
CA ILE A 424 35.08 -43.55 8.40
C ILE A 424 36.45 -43.40 9.09
N ASN A 425 37.13 -44.52 9.31
CA ASN A 425 38.44 -44.57 9.96
C ASN A 425 39.42 -43.51 9.42
N ARG A 426 40.11 -42.84 10.34
CA ARG A 426 41.05 -41.72 10.12
C ARG A 426 40.41 -40.37 9.75
N ILE A 427 39.10 -40.23 9.84
CA ILE A 427 38.38 -38.96 9.67
C ILE A 427 37.60 -38.62 10.95
N TYR A 428 37.48 -37.34 11.29
CA TYR A 428 36.76 -36.80 12.44
C TYR A 428 36.04 -35.47 12.13
N GLY A 429 35.37 -34.93 13.15
CA GLY A 429 34.52 -33.74 13.10
C GLY A 429 33.08 -34.13 12.77
N GLU A 430 32.11 -33.31 13.17
CA GLU A 430 30.68 -33.65 13.03
C GLU A 430 30.27 -33.98 11.58
N LYS A 431 30.94 -33.36 10.59
CA LYS A 431 30.69 -33.57 9.16
C LYS A 431 31.71 -34.51 8.49
N CYS A 432 32.53 -35.19 9.29
CA CYS A 432 33.57 -36.13 8.87
C CYS A 432 34.37 -35.62 7.66
N ASN A 433 35.08 -34.51 7.87
CA ASN A 433 35.88 -33.81 6.85
C ASN A 433 37.27 -33.39 7.35
N LEU A 434 37.61 -33.68 8.61
CA LEU A 434 38.94 -33.42 9.19
C LEU A 434 39.71 -34.75 9.28
N ASN A 435 40.97 -34.76 8.85
CA ASN A 435 41.81 -35.97 8.91
C ASN A 435 42.48 -36.10 10.28
N CYS A 436 42.42 -37.29 10.89
CA CYS A 436 43.23 -37.64 12.07
C CYS A 436 44.73 -37.41 11.79
N SER A 437 45.52 -37.17 12.83
CA SER A 437 46.98 -37.10 12.66
C SER A 437 47.53 -38.40 12.07
N LYS A 438 48.51 -38.26 11.16
CA LYS A 438 49.24 -39.40 10.58
C LYS A 438 49.96 -40.24 11.63
N ASN A 439 50.20 -39.66 12.81
CA ASN A 439 50.89 -40.27 13.94
C ASN A 439 49.95 -40.97 14.93
N CYS A 440 48.62 -40.94 14.72
CA CYS A 440 47.70 -41.79 15.47
C CYS A 440 47.95 -43.28 15.13
N TYR A 441 48.11 -44.12 16.14
CA TYR A 441 48.07 -45.57 15.95
C TYR A 441 46.62 -46.01 15.72
N GLY A 442 46.29 -46.37 14.48
CA GLY A 442 44.93 -46.72 14.05
C GLY A 442 44.05 -45.50 13.75
N SER A 443 43.16 -45.16 14.70
CA SER A 443 42.09 -44.17 14.57
C SER A 443 42.16 -43.07 15.65
N CYS A 444 41.34 -42.02 15.48
CA CYS A 444 41.17 -40.95 16.46
C CYS A 444 39.69 -40.76 16.83
N ASN A 445 39.44 -40.04 17.93
CA ASN A 445 38.12 -39.76 18.44
C ASN A 445 37.33 -38.86 17.47
N ARG A 446 36.11 -39.30 17.12
CA ARG A 446 35.24 -38.70 16.10
C ARG A 446 34.88 -37.22 16.33
N SER A 447 34.87 -36.72 17.57
CA SER A 447 34.45 -35.33 17.84
C SER A 447 35.61 -34.33 17.85
N ASN A 448 36.73 -34.68 18.50
CA ASN A 448 37.84 -33.75 18.78
C ASN A 448 39.16 -34.09 18.07
N GLY A 449 39.23 -35.23 17.36
CA GLY A 449 40.41 -35.64 16.59
C GLY A 449 41.51 -36.31 17.41
N TYR A 450 41.31 -36.53 18.71
CA TYR A 450 42.36 -37.02 19.61
C TYR A 450 42.66 -38.50 19.35
N CYS A 451 43.92 -38.84 19.14
CA CYS A 451 44.38 -40.20 18.88
C CYS A 451 44.20 -41.10 20.12
N ASN A 452 43.62 -42.29 19.92
CA ASN A 452 43.49 -43.29 20.98
C ASN A 452 44.87 -43.78 21.50
N SER A 453 45.88 -43.76 20.64
CA SER A 453 47.29 -44.05 20.94
C SER A 453 48.19 -43.39 19.89
N CYS A 454 49.45 -43.14 20.24
CA CYS A 454 50.45 -42.60 19.31
C CYS A 454 51.34 -43.70 18.73
N LEU A 455 51.95 -43.42 17.58
CA LEU A 455 53.19 -44.11 17.19
C LEU A 455 54.30 -43.79 18.20
N SER A 456 55.16 -44.76 18.51
CA SER A 456 56.31 -44.56 19.40
C SER A 456 57.16 -43.35 19.01
N GLY A 457 57.68 -42.65 20.01
CA GLY A 457 58.36 -41.37 19.85
C GLY A 457 57.45 -40.15 19.65
N TYR A 458 56.12 -40.28 19.72
CA TYR A 458 55.16 -39.16 19.65
C TYR A 458 54.22 -39.08 20.85
N PHE A 459 53.87 -37.86 21.26
CA PHE A 459 52.94 -37.56 22.35
C PHE A 459 52.03 -36.37 22.03
N SER A 460 51.23 -35.94 23.02
CA SER A 460 50.06 -35.05 22.99
C SER A 460 48.82 -35.74 22.42
N ASP A 461 47.63 -35.21 22.72
CA ASP A 461 46.38 -35.86 22.31
C ASP A 461 46.21 -36.06 20.80
N ASN A 462 46.89 -35.26 19.97
CA ASN A 462 46.91 -35.42 18.52
C ASN A 462 48.21 -36.06 17.98
N CYS A 463 49.08 -36.59 18.85
CA CYS A 463 50.35 -37.23 18.51
C CYS A 463 51.29 -36.38 17.61
N ASN A 464 51.18 -35.06 17.71
CA ASN A 464 51.91 -34.12 16.86
C ASN A 464 53.24 -33.64 17.47
N GLN A 465 53.46 -33.88 18.77
CA GLN A 465 54.71 -33.55 19.45
C GLN A 465 55.61 -34.80 19.50
N LYS A 466 56.94 -34.63 19.45
CA LYS A 466 57.91 -35.73 19.52
C LYS A 466 58.46 -35.88 20.94
N CYS A 467 58.58 -37.11 21.43
CA CYS A 467 59.33 -37.40 22.65
C CYS A 467 60.76 -36.84 22.56
N SER A 468 61.39 -36.54 23.70
CA SER A 468 62.81 -36.18 23.70
C SER A 468 63.67 -37.33 23.20
N ILE A 469 64.68 -37.02 22.38
CA ILE A 469 65.72 -37.99 21.97
C ILE A 469 66.57 -38.48 23.16
N HIS A 470 66.44 -37.84 24.33
CA HIS A 470 67.10 -38.20 25.57
C HIS A 470 66.21 -39.04 26.51
N CYS A 471 64.98 -39.39 26.10
CA CYS A 471 64.23 -40.47 26.75
C CYS A 471 64.92 -41.82 26.49
N ASN A 472 65.06 -42.63 27.53
CA ASN A 472 65.50 -44.04 27.40
C ASN A 472 64.25 -44.93 27.28
N GLY A 473 63.69 -45.00 26.07
CA GLY A 473 62.40 -45.62 25.76
C GLY A 473 61.33 -44.60 25.37
N ASP A 474 60.08 -45.06 25.22
CA ASP A 474 58.93 -44.19 24.93
C ASP A 474 58.62 -43.22 26.09
N CYS A 475 57.95 -42.12 25.76
CA CYS A 475 57.47 -41.11 26.70
C CYS A 475 55.95 -41.20 26.92
N ASP A 476 55.45 -40.59 28.00
CA ASP A 476 54.02 -40.58 28.30
C ASP A 476 53.20 -39.91 27.17
N ARG A 477 52.16 -40.61 26.71
CA ARG A 477 51.29 -40.20 25.59
C ARG A 477 50.72 -38.79 25.74
N SER A 478 50.45 -38.34 26.97
CA SER A 478 49.78 -37.08 27.25
C SER A 478 50.74 -35.94 27.58
N THR A 479 51.73 -36.19 28.43
CA THR A 479 52.64 -35.16 29.00
C THR A 479 53.97 -35.03 28.27
N GLY A 480 54.41 -36.09 27.58
CA GLY A 480 55.75 -36.17 26.98
C GLY A 480 56.85 -36.59 27.94
N ASN A 481 56.50 -36.86 29.21
CA ASN A 481 57.45 -37.21 30.26
C ASN A 481 58.11 -38.57 29.97
N CYS A 482 59.45 -38.60 29.95
CA CYS A 482 60.21 -39.84 29.82
C CYS A 482 60.13 -40.66 31.13
N GLY A 483 60.01 -41.99 31.02
CA GLY A 483 60.12 -42.87 32.19
C GLY A 483 61.53 -42.89 32.80
N LYS A 484 62.56 -42.89 31.94
CA LYS A 484 63.99 -42.79 32.29
C LYS A 484 64.70 -41.88 31.30
N CYS A 485 65.81 -41.29 31.71
CA CYS A 485 66.70 -40.52 30.84
C CYS A 485 67.87 -41.37 30.34
N ASN A 486 68.45 -40.95 29.21
CA ASN A 486 69.79 -41.33 28.81
C ASN A 486 70.82 -40.72 29.76
N GLU A 487 72.01 -41.32 29.87
CA GLU A 487 73.04 -40.87 30.80
C GLU A 487 73.50 -39.44 30.47
N GLY A 488 73.74 -38.64 31.52
CA GLY A 488 74.02 -37.21 31.38
C GLY A 488 72.79 -36.29 31.30
N TYR A 489 71.57 -36.82 31.34
CA TYR A 489 70.33 -36.03 31.23
C TYR A 489 69.35 -36.24 32.42
N PHE A 490 68.61 -35.18 32.75
CA PHE A 490 67.57 -35.18 33.79
C PHE A 490 66.39 -34.23 33.46
N GLY A 491 65.43 -34.17 34.39
CA GLY A 491 64.14 -33.51 34.22
C GLY A 491 63.11 -34.46 33.61
N ASP A 492 61.83 -34.11 33.68
CA ASP A 492 60.78 -35.03 33.26
C ASP A 492 60.81 -35.40 31.78
N ASN A 493 61.21 -34.44 30.93
CA ASN A 493 61.42 -34.64 29.49
C ASN A 493 62.90 -34.87 29.14
N CYS A 494 63.77 -35.16 30.12
CA CYS A 494 65.20 -35.44 29.92
C CYS A 494 65.99 -34.39 29.10
N ASN A 495 65.55 -33.13 29.11
CA ASN A 495 66.13 -32.04 28.32
C ASN A 495 67.12 -31.16 29.12
N GLN A 496 67.44 -31.52 30.36
CA GLN A 496 68.41 -30.79 31.20
C GLN A 496 69.68 -31.62 31.35
N ASN A 497 70.84 -31.01 31.10
CA ASN A 497 72.12 -31.72 31.19
C ASN A 497 72.59 -31.79 32.66
N CYS A 498 73.07 -32.96 33.08
CA CYS A 498 73.80 -33.11 34.34
C CYS A 498 75.02 -32.17 34.39
N SER A 499 75.48 -31.84 35.59
CA SER A 499 76.73 -31.09 35.77
C SER A 499 77.91 -31.87 35.20
N ILE A 500 78.83 -31.20 34.49
CA ILE A 500 80.02 -31.84 33.88
C ILE A 500 80.95 -32.51 34.91
N ASN A 501 80.81 -32.13 36.18
CA ASN A 501 81.56 -32.70 37.30
C ASN A 501 80.82 -33.82 38.06
N CYS A 502 79.64 -34.25 37.60
CA CYS A 502 79.00 -35.46 38.12
C CYS A 502 79.78 -36.69 37.68
N ASN A 503 80.21 -37.54 38.61
CA ASN A 503 80.65 -38.91 38.30
C ASN A 503 79.43 -39.85 38.31
N GLY A 504 79.32 -40.73 37.31
CA GLY A 504 78.18 -41.65 37.16
C GLY A 504 76.82 -41.00 36.87
N GLY A 505 76.79 -39.74 36.42
CA GLY A 505 75.56 -39.02 36.08
C GLY A 505 74.80 -38.43 37.28
N CYS A 506 73.51 -38.14 37.08
CA CYS A 506 72.68 -37.42 38.03
C CYS A 506 71.23 -37.94 38.11
N GLN A 507 70.54 -37.62 39.21
CA GLN A 507 69.19 -38.09 39.50
C GLN A 507 68.14 -37.46 38.56
N LYS A 508 67.28 -38.29 37.95
CA LYS A 508 66.26 -37.89 36.95
C LYS A 508 65.34 -36.73 37.40
N SER A 509 64.96 -36.69 38.67
CA SER A 509 64.00 -35.71 39.21
C SER A 509 64.62 -34.40 39.71
N SER A 510 65.90 -34.38 40.08
CA SER A 510 66.54 -33.26 40.78
C SER A 510 67.77 -32.70 40.07
N GLY A 511 68.41 -33.47 39.18
CA GLY A 511 69.69 -33.12 38.58
C GLY A 511 70.88 -33.21 39.54
N SER A 512 70.67 -33.66 40.78
CA SER A 512 71.74 -33.84 41.76
C SER A 512 72.66 -34.98 41.32
N CYS A 513 73.96 -34.74 41.32
CA CYS A 513 74.97 -35.75 40.98
C CYS A 513 74.95 -36.89 41.99
N LEU A 514 75.16 -38.13 41.50
CA LEU A 514 75.33 -39.30 42.36
C LEU A 514 76.66 -39.19 43.12
N GLU A 515 77.76 -38.97 42.40
CA GLU A 515 79.08 -38.67 42.93
C GLU A 515 79.67 -37.42 42.27
N CYS A 516 80.75 -36.88 42.84
CA CYS A 516 81.51 -35.78 42.25
C CYS A 516 82.87 -36.26 41.74
N ASN A 517 83.31 -35.69 40.61
CA ASN A 517 84.70 -35.76 40.19
C ASN A 517 85.61 -35.15 41.27
N ALA A 518 86.80 -35.72 41.45
CA ALA A 518 87.76 -35.25 42.46
C ALA A 518 88.07 -33.75 42.29
N GLY A 519 88.18 -33.03 43.41
CA GLY A 519 88.31 -31.57 43.43
C GLY A 519 86.99 -30.79 43.41
N TYR A 520 85.82 -31.45 43.34
CA TYR A 520 84.50 -30.80 43.34
C TYR A 520 83.54 -31.34 44.42
N TYR A 521 82.64 -30.48 44.89
CA TYR A 521 81.62 -30.80 45.91
C TYR A 521 80.29 -30.05 45.72
N GLY A 522 79.33 -30.34 46.62
CA GLY A 522 77.95 -29.87 46.58
C GLY A 522 77.05 -30.78 45.75
N ASP A 523 75.73 -30.65 45.87
CA ASP A 523 74.76 -31.55 45.21
C ASP A 523 74.86 -31.61 43.68
N TYR A 524 75.48 -30.59 43.07
CA TYR A 524 75.70 -30.49 41.63
C TYR A 524 77.20 -30.46 41.25
N CYS A 525 78.10 -30.74 42.20
CA CYS A 525 79.55 -30.76 41.97
C CYS A 525 80.10 -29.46 41.32
N LYS A 526 79.52 -28.31 41.68
CA LYS A 526 79.87 -26.99 41.11
C LYS A 526 80.87 -26.20 41.97
N GLN A 527 81.02 -26.58 43.24
CA GLN A 527 81.94 -25.93 44.18
C GLN A 527 83.29 -26.64 44.10
N GLN A 528 84.40 -25.91 44.03
CA GLN A 528 85.75 -26.48 44.04
C GLN A 528 86.24 -26.67 45.48
N CYS A 529 86.93 -27.78 45.75
CA CYS A 529 87.62 -28.00 47.02
C CYS A 529 88.66 -26.89 47.27
N ASN A 530 88.88 -26.52 48.53
CA ASN A 530 89.91 -25.55 48.90
C ASN A 530 91.29 -26.08 48.48
N ASP A 531 92.12 -25.25 47.83
CA ASP A 531 93.43 -25.65 47.29
C ASP A 531 94.51 -25.89 48.37
N LYS A 532 94.14 -25.75 49.65
CA LYS A 532 94.91 -26.10 50.84
C LYS A 532 94.41 -27.38 51.52
N CYS A 533 93.37 -28.03 51.00
CA CYS A 533 93.12 -29.45 51.27
C CYS A 533 94.33 -30.27 50.79
N ILE A 534 94.80 -31.25 51.57
CA ILE A 534 95.79 -32.21 51.07
C ILE A 534 95.21 -32.96 49.85
N ASN A 535 96.01 -33.08 48.79
CA ASN A 535 95.66 -33.61 47.47
C ASN A 535 94.49 -32.88 46.74
N ASN A 536 94.06 -31.69 47.20
CA ASN A 536 92.83 -31.02 46.74
C ASN A 536 91.55 -31.88 46.89
N GLU A 537 91.57 -32.93 47.72
CA GLU A 537 90.42 -33.80 47.94
C GLU A 537 89.55 -33.30 49.09
N CYS A 538 88.25 -33.15 48.81
CA CYS A 538 87.23 -32.87 49.80
C CYS A 538 86.01 -33.77 49.64
N LEU A 539 85.25 -33.93 50.71
CA LEU A 539 83.98 -34.66 50.75
C LEU A 539 82.87 -33.86 50.07
N ARG A 540 81.71 -34.49 49.80
CA ARG A 540 80.55 -33.87 49.13
C ARG A 540 80.00 -32.61 49.83
N ASN A 541 80.35 -32.39 51.10
CA ASN A 541 80.04 -31.19 51.90
C ASN A 541 81.16 -30.14 51.94
N GLY A 542 82.25 -30.32 51.18
CA GLY A 542 83.37 -29.38 51.08
C GLY A 542 84.47 -29.54 52.14
N GLN A 543 84.39 -30.52 53.03
CA GLN A 543 85.41 -30.76 54.07
C GLN A 543 86.62 -31.51 53.51
N CYS A 544 87.84 -31.03 53.77
CA CYS A 544 89.08 -31.59 53.24
C CYS A 544 89.33 -33.01 53.78
N ARG A 545 89.35 -34.00 52.88
CA ARG A 545 89.31 -35.43 53.22
C ARG A 545 90.49 -35.91 54.06
N PHE A 546 91.66 -35.33 53.81
CA PHE A 546 92.92 -35.66 54.49
C PHE A 546 93.44 -34.54 55.40
N GLY A 547 92.62 -33.52 55.69
CA GLY A 547 93.02 -32.32 56.44
C GLY A 547 93.82 -31.31 55.61
N CYS A 548 94.40 -30.33 56.30
CA CYS A 548 95.03 -29.16 55.69
C CYS A 548 96.55 -29.25 55.54
N MET A 549 97.06 -28.59 54.51
CA MET A 549 98.49 -28.25 54.38
C MET A 549 99.02 -27.45 55.59
N ASN A 550 100.33 -27.49 55.82
CA ASN A 550 100.97 -26.76 56.92
C ASN A 550 100.67 -25.25 56.87
N GLY A 551 100.45 -24.65 58.05
CA GLY A 551 100.04 -23.25 58.17
C GLY A 551 98.52 -23.01 58.07
N LYS A 552 97.70 -24.04 57.80
CA LYS A 552 96.23 -23.97 57.69
C LYS A 552 95.51 -24.84 58.72
N THR A 553 94.24 -24.50 58.99
CA THR A 553 93.38 -25.13 60.01
C THR A 553 91.89 -24.97 59.66
N GLY A 554 91.02 -25.69 60.38
CA GLY A 554 89.58 -25.76 60.15
C GLY A 554 89.20 -26.78 59.07
N SER A 555 87.97 -27.31 59.12
CA SER A 555 87.57 -28.46 58.28
C SER A 555 87.60 -28.23 56.75
N GLN A 556 87.72 -26.98 56.31
CA GLN A 556 87.84 -26.58 54.90
C GLN A 556 89.15 -25.82 54.59
N CYS A 557 90.08 -25.71 55.55
CA CYS A 557 91.41 -25.11 55.39
C CYS A 557 91.47 -23.60 55.07
N ASP A 558 90.37 -22.87 55.22
CA ASP A 558 90.34 -21.41 55.08
C ASP A 558 91.13 -20.72 56.21
N GLY A 559 91.02 -21.24 57.44
CA GLY A 559 91.66 -20.68 58.63
C GLY A 559 93.18 -20.80 58.60
N ASN A 560 93.89 -19.78 59.06
CA ASN A 560 95.35 -19.79 59.21
C ASN A 560 95.76 -20.24 60.62
N CYS A 561 96.93 -20.84 60.76
CA CYS A 561 97.58 -20.95 62.06
C CYS A 561 97.91 -19.57 62.64
N ASN A 562 97.99 -19.47 63.97
CA ASN A 562 98.58 -18.34 64.69
C ASN A 562 99.97 -18.02 64.11
N SER A 563 100.27 -16.72 63.96
CA SER A 563 101.47 -16.21 63.30
C SER A 563 102.79 -16.63 63.97
N ASN A 564 102.76 -17.13 65.20
CA ASN A 564 103.92 -17.70 65.90
C ASN A 564 104.12 -19.21 65.67
N CYS A 565 103.12 -19.92 65.13
CA CYS A 565 103.25 -21.32 64.75
C CYS A 565 103.93 -21.50 63.37
N THR A 566 104.53 -22.67 63.14
CA THR A 566 104.80 -23.21 61.80
C THR A 566 103.75 -24.27 61.43
N ILE A 567 103.37 -25.11 62.40
CA ILE A 567 102.30 -26.10 62.30
C ILE A 567 101.38 -25.93 63.52
N CYS A 568 100.06 -25.96 63.33
CA CYS A 568 99.06 -25.86 64.39
C CYS A 568 98.12 -27.09 64.43
N LEU A 569 97.16 -27.07 65.35
CA LEU A 569 96.10 -28.07 65.42
C LEU A 569 95.02 -27.78 64.34
N GLN A 570 94.48 -28.84 63.74
CA GLN A 570 93.48 -28.74 62.65
C GLN A 570 92.10 -28.26 63.14
N THR A 571 91.86 -28.26 64.45
CA THR A 571 90.63 -27.78 65.11
C THR A 571 90.79 -26.43 65.82
N ASP A 572 92.02 -25.97 66.05
CA ASP A 572 92.32 -24.66 66.64
C ASP A 572 93.67 -24.15 66.12
N GLY A 573 93.63 -23.05 65.37
CA GLY A 573 94.83 -22.41 64.80
C GLY A 573 95.79 -21.84 65.84
N ASN A 574 95.35 -21.61 67.08
CA ASN A 574 96.16 -21.00 68.13
C ASN A 574 97.09 -22.00 68.80
N ILE A 575 96.70 -23.29 68.86
CA ILE A 575 97.49 -24.37 69.45
C ILE A 575 98.57 -24.78 68.45
N CYS A 576 99.81 -24.35 68.68
CA CYS A 576 100.95 -24.71 67.86
C CYS A 576 101.45 -26.12 68.18
N LYS A 577 101.68 -26.94 67.15
CA LYS A 577 102.50 -28.16 67.25
C LYS A 577 103.98 -27.86 67.10
N GLU A 578 104.31 -26.83 66.31
CA GLU A 578 105.68 -26.35 66.11
C GLU A 578 105.74 -24.83 66.21
N CYS A 579 106.67 -24.31 67.01
CA CYS A 579 106.94 -22.88 67.14
C CYS A 579 107.92 -22.37 66.09
N LYS A 580 107.77 -21.10 65.71
CA LYS A 580 108.86 -20.36 65.04
C LYS A 580 110.05 -20.21 66.01
N PRO A 581 111.31 -20.22 65.52
CA PRO A 581 112.48 -20.25 66.40
C PRO A 581 112.54 -19.08 67.40
N GLY A 582 113.01 -19.38 68.62
CA GLY A 582 113.10 -18.45 69.75
C GLY A 582 111.84 -18.36 70.62
N LEU A 583 110.79 -19.12 70.31
CA LEU A 583 109.50 -19.10 71.02
C LEU A 583 109.15 -20.47 71.62
N TYR A 584 108.40 -20.46 72.72
CA TYR A 584 107.83 -21.62 73.39
C TYR A 584 106.46 -21.30 74.00
N GLY A 585 105.79 -22.32 74.55
CA GLY A 585 104.41 -22.27 75.01
C GLY A 585 103.45 -22.89 73.99
N ILE A 586 102.27 -23.32 74.42
CA ILE A 586 101.27 -23.97 73.55
C ILE A 586 100.78 -23.07 72.40
N SER A 587 100.93 -21.75 72.55
CA SER A 587 100.61 -20.74 71.53
C SER A 587 101.86 -20.05 70.97
N CYS A 588 103.04 -20.55 71.31
CA CYS A 588 104.35 -19.97 70.99
C CYS A 588 104.45 -18.48 71.34
N ASP A 589 103.90 -18.13 72.50
CA ASP A 589 103.74 -16.78 73.03
C ASP A 589 104.94 -16.31 73.87
N LYS A 590 105.78 -17.23 74.34
CA LYS A 590 106.85 -16.96 75.32
C LYS A 590 108.23 -17.01 74.67
N LEU A 591 109.11 -16.09 75.03
CA LEU A 591 110.47 -16.01 74.49
C LEU A 591 111.43 -16.97 75.23
N CYS A 592 112.22 -17.75 74.49
CA CYS A 592 113.34 -18.49 75.05
C CYS A 592 114.33 -17.53 75.74
N ASN A 593 114.94 -17.93 76.87
CA ASN A 593 115.89 -17.06 77.57
C ASN A 593 117.10 -16.72 76.66
N ASN A 594 117.49 -15.45 76.61
CA ASN A 594 118.56 -14.94 75.74
C ASN A 594 119.95 -15.50 76.10
N THR A 595 120.11 -16.08 77.29
CA THR A 595 121.31 -16.78 77.76
C THR A 595 121.35 -18.26 77.36
N CYS A 596 120.30 -18.84 76.76
CA CYS A 596 120.43 -20.13 76.07
C CYS A 596 121.38 -19.99 74.85
N LYS A 597 122.22 -21.00 74.57
CA LYS A 597 123.06 -20.98 73.35
C LYS A 597 122.17 -20.90 72.09
N LYS A 598 122.54 -20.02 71.16
CA LYS A 598 121.72 -19.67 70.00
C LYS A 598 121.83 -20.70 68.88
N VAL A 599 120.72 -21.00 68.22
CA VAL A 599 120.63 -21.77 66.96
C VAL A 599 119.92 -20.89 65.95
N ASN A 600 120.44 -20.80 64.73
CA ASN A 600 119.93 -19.90 63.69
C ASN A 600 119.70 -18.45 64.22
N SER A 601 120.71 -17.93 64.91
CA SER A 601 120.77 -16.60 65.53
C SER A 601 119.75 -16.30 66.65
N LYS A 602 118.91 -17.25 67.06
CA LYS A 602 117.94 -17.10 68.17
C LYS A 602 118.20 -18.09 69.31
N PRO A 603 117.79 -17.80 70.56
CA PRO A 603 118.04 -18.73 71.68
C PRO A 603 117.22 -20.02 71.51
N ALA A 604 117.85 -21.17 71.74
CA ALA A 604 117.19 -22.47 71.54
C ALA A 604 116.68 -23.05 72.86
N CYS A 605 115.35 -23.26 72.93
CA CYS A 605 114.69 -23.87 74.08
C CYS A 605 113.59 -24.85 73.66
N ASN A 606 113.14 -25.69 74.59
CA ASN A 606 112.09 -26.67 74.36
C ASN A 606 110.72 -25.98 74.19
N ILE A 607 110.00 -26.32 73.12
CA ILE A 607 108.75 -25.65 72.71
C ILE A 607 107.63 -25.68 73.76
N THR A 608 107.65 -26.62 74.71
CA THR A 608 106.61 -26.71 75.77
C THR A 608 107.10 -26.14 77.10
N THR A 609 108.35 -26.41 77.47
CA THR A 609 108.87 -26.12 78.83
C THR A 609 109.78 -24.90 78.93
N GLY A 610 110.25 -24.34 77.82
CA GLY A 610 111.17 -23.17 77.83
C GLY A 610 112.60 -23.48 78.29
N LYS A 611 112.90 -24.72 78.65
CA LYS A 611 114.24 -25.19 79.05
C LYS A 611 115.24 -25.07 77.90
N CYS A 612 116.42 -24.50 78.13
CA CYS A 612 117.46 -24.37 77.10
C CYS A 612 117.91 -25.75 76.62
N THR A 613 117.84 -26.02 75.32
CA THR A 613 118.15 -27.36 74.74
C THR A 613 119.62 -27.53 74.36
N THR A 614 120.35 -26.42 74.20
CA THR A 614 121.74 -26.34 73.73
C THR A 614 122.73 -25.89 74.81
N GLY A 615 122.27 -25.79 76.07
CA GLY A 615 123.05 -25.26 77.20
C GLY A 615 123.07 -23.72 77.26
N CYS A 616 123.94 -23.19 78.13
CA CYS A 616 124.03 -21.77 78.47
C CYS A 616 125.21 -21.09 77.80
N ILE A 617 125.10 -19.80 77.47
CA ILE A 617 126.27 -18.97 77.17
C ILE A 617 127.20 -18.91 78.39
N ASP A 618 128.49 -18.68 78.15
CA ASP A 618 129.51 -18.83 79.17
C ASP A 618 129.33 -17.80 80.31
N GLY A 619 129.66 -18.20 81.55
CA GLY A 619 129.36 -17.45 82.78
C GLY A 619 127.96 -17.71 83.38
N TYR A 620 127.03 -18.33 82.63
CA TYR A 620 125.68 -18.67 83.08
C TYR A 620 125.46 -20.18 83.24
N LYS A 621 124.55 -20.56 84.14
CA LYS A 621 124.23 -21.96 84.52
C LYS A 621 122.74 -22.16 84.84
N GLY A 622 122.37 -23.42 85.11
CA GLY A 622 120.99 -23.83 85.41
C GLY A 622 120.18 -24.16 84.15
N TYR A 623 119.06 -24.87 84.28
CA TYR A 623 118.27 -25.36 83.13
C TYR A 623 117.65 -24.26 82.25
N TYR A 624 117.51 -23.05 82.80
CA TYR A 624 117.04 -21.86 82.08
C TYR A 624 118.15 -20.80 81.91
N CYS A 625 119.41 -21.13 82.26
CA CYS A 625 120.57 -20.27 82.09
C CYS A 625 120.46 -18.90 82.78
N GLN A 626 119.81 -18.87 83.94
CA GLN A 626 119.43 -17.64 84.67
C GLN A 626 120.41 -17.28 85.79
N ASP A 627 121.22 -18.24 86.26
CA ASP A 627 122.12 -18.09 87.41
C ASP A 627 123.57 -17.91 86.91
N THR A 628 124.44 -17.23 87.67
CA THR A 628 125.84 -16.95 87.29
C THR A 628 126.86 -17.85 88.01
N CYS A 629 128.11 -17.90 87.51
CA CYS A 629 129.26 -18.48 88.21
C CYS A 629 129.71 -17.66 89.44
N LEU A 630 130.57 -18.25 90.28
CA LEU A 630 131.14 -17.63 91.48
C LEU A 630 132.26 -16.62 91.14
N ASP A 631 132.55 -15.70 92.05
CA ASP A 631 133.61 -14.70 91.87
C ASP A 631 135.00 -15.34 91.69
N ASN A 632 135.84 -14.69 90.88
CA ASN A 632 137.16 -15.17 90.43
C ASN A 632 137.18 -16.48 89.61
N CYS A 633 136.01 -17.03 89.28
CA CYS A 633 135.86 -18.19 88.42
C CYS A 633 135.48 -17.79 86.99
N ILE A 634 136.32 -18.12 86.01
CA ILE A 634 136.09 -17.76 84.59
C ILE A 634 135.02 -18.66 83.95
N SER A 635 135.01 -19.94 84.32
CA SER A 635 134.06 -20.94 83.82
C SER A 635 133.72 -21.93 84.93
N CYS A 636 132.44 -22.24 85.09
CA CYS A 636 131.98 -23.21 86.09
C CYS A 636 131.04 -24.26 85.46
N ASN A 637 131.14 -25.49 85.96
CA ASN A 637 130.26 -26.59 85.59
C ASN A 637 129.73 -27.23 86.89
N ASN A 638 128.42 -27.43 87.00
CA ASN A 638 127.74 -27.94 88.21
C ASN A 638 128.25 -27.31 89.53
N ASN A 639 128.41 -25.97 89.55
CA ASN A 639 128.95 -25.18 90.69
C ASN A 639 130.40 -25.47 91.12
N GLN A 640 131.18 -26.25 90.36
CA GLN A 640 132.63 -26.33 90.52
C GLN A 640 133.32 -25.42 89.51
N CYS A 641 134.37 -24.72 89.94
CA CYS A 641 135.15 -23.89 89.04
C CYS A 641 136.10 -24.73 88.18
N THR A 642 136.13 -24.48 86.87
CA THR A 642 137.02 -25.18 85.91
C THR A 642 138.21 -24.34 85.45
N SER A 643 138.25 -23.03 85.75
CA SER A 643 139.42 -22.18 85.46
C SER A 643 139.45 -20.93 86.35
N CYS A 644 140.62 -20.67 86.96
CA CYS A 644 140.82 -19.60 87.93
C CYS A 644 141.49 -18.36 87.33
N ASN A 645 141.12 -17.19 87.87
CA ASN A 645 141.90 -15.96 87.70
C ASN A 645 143.35 -16.15 88.16
N THR A 646 144.29 -15.47 87.50
CA THR A 646 145.73 -15.59 87.77
C THR A 646 146.11 -15.10 89.17
N GLY A 647 147.11 -15.75 89.77
CA GLY A 647 147.53 -15.51 91.15
C GLY A 647 146.69 -16.22 92.22
N TRP A 648 145.61 -16.90 91.81
CA TRP A 648 144.79 -17.76 92.65
C TRP A 648 144.88 -19.24 92.22
N TYR A 649 144.75 -20.13 93.19
CA TYR A 649 144.78 -21.58 93.04
C TYR A 649 143.77 -22.26 93.97
N GLY A 650 143.59 -23.57 93.78
CA GLY A 650 142.64 -24.39 94.52
C GLY A 650 141.34 -24.62 93.75
N ASN A 651 140.58 -25.63 94.17
CA ASN A 651 139.41 -26.15 93.47
C ASN A 651 138.20 -25.19 93.36
N GLN A 652 138.25 -24.04 94.01
CA GLN A 652 137.29 -22.94 93.87
C GLN A 652 138.00 -21.58 93.76
N CYS A 653 139.27 -21.58 93.31
CA CYS A 653 140.09 -20.38 93.12
C CYS A 653 140.25 -19.52 94.38
N GLN A 654 140.16 -20.16 95.55
CA GLN A 654 139.96 -19.52 96.85
C GLN A 654 141.25 -19.18 97.61
N THR A 655 142.41 -19.66 97.13
CA THR A 655 143.70 -19.48 97.82
C THR A 655 144.66 -18.71 96.93
N LYS A 656 145.36 -17.71 97.49
CA LYS A 656 146.31 -16.87 96.74
C LYS A 656 147.73 -17.47 96.78
N CYS A 657 148.47 -17.36 95.67
CA CYS A 657 149.87 -17.80 95.59
C CYS A 657 150.77 -17.16 96.67
N ASN A 658 151.82 -17.87 97.10
CA ASN A 658 152.80 -17.32 98.04
C ASN A 658 153.63 -16.19 97.39
N SER A 659 153.89 -15.09 98.12
CA SER A 659 154.62 -13.92 97.62
C SER A 659 156.10 -14.19 97.33
N ASN A 660 156.66 -15.26 97.89
CA ASN A 660 158.06 -15.66 97.66
C ASN A 660 158.24 -16.51 96.39
N CYS A 661 157.14 -16.89 95.72
CA CYS A 661 157.23 -17.47 94.37
C CYS A 661 157.69 -16.38 93.40
N ILE A 662 158.64 -16.71 92.53
CA ILE A 662 158.90 -15.85 91.37
C ILE A 662 157.67 -15.96 90.44
N ASN A 663 157.06 -14.82 90.11
CA ASN A 663 155.85 -14.63 89.30
C ASN A 663 154.55 -15.33 89.77
N ARG A 664 154.50 -16.68 89.79
CA ARG A 664 153.26 -17.46 89.80
C ARG A 664 153.41 -18.80 90.51
N CYS A 665 152.27 -19.34 90.93
CA CYS A 665 152.14 -20.70 91.44
C CYS A 665 151.22 -21.56 90.56
N ASP A 666 151.32 -22.87 90.71
CA ASP A 666 150.43 -23.84 90.07
C ASP A 666 148.97 -23.67 90.54
N GLN A 667 148.00 -23.76 89.62
CA GLN A 667 146.59 -23.51 89.92
C GLN A 667 145.90 -24.64 90.71
N ALA A 668 146.50 -25.82 90.85
CA ALA A 668 145.99 -26.89 91.69
C ALA A 668 146.74 -27.00 93.03
N THR A 669 148.08 -26.96 93.02
CA THR A 669 148.92 -27.24 94.20
C THR A 669 149.44 -26.00 94.93
N GLY A 670 149.57 -24.86 94.26
CA GLY A 670 150.23 -23.68 94.81
C GLY A 670 151.76 -23.78 94.91
N ASP A 671 152.39 -24.78 94.28
CA ASP A 671 153.86 -24.85 94.12
C ASP A 671 154.36 -23.66 93.26
N CYS A 672 155.49 -23.07 93.62
CA CYS A 672 156.09 -21.94 92.90
C CYS A 672 156.78 -22.42 91.62
N LEU A 673 156.10 -22.28 90.47
CA LEU A 673 156.53 -22.90 89.20
C LEU A 673 157.82 -22.33 88.64
N ASP A 674 158.01 -21.01 88.73
CA ASP A 674 159.20 -20.33 88.19
C ASP A 674 160.31 -20.17 89.24
N GLY A 675 160.25 -20.92 90.35
CA GLY A 675 161.28 -20.98 91.39
C GLY A 675 161.11 -19.98 92.54
N CYS A 676 162.18 -19.85 93.33
CA CYS A 676 162.24 -19.07 94.57
C CYS A 676 163.19 -17.88 94.46
N ILE A 677 162.85 -16.80 95.17
CA ILE A 677 163.77 -15.69 95.43
C ILE A 677 165.01 -16.16 96.21
N ASP A 678 166.15 -15.51 95.98
CA ASP A 678 167.45 -15.92 96.55
C ASP A 678 167.42 -16.03 98.09
N GLY A 679 168.19 -17.00 98.59
CA GLY A 679 168.20 -17.39 100.01
C GLY A 679 166.97 -18.17 100.48
N LYS A 680 165.92 -18.31 99.65
CA LYS A 680 164.73 -19.15 99.97
C LYS A 680 164.70 -20.46 99.17
N SER A 681 164.16 -21.50 99.80
CA SER A 681 164.10 -22.85 99.25
C SER A 681 162.79 -23.60 99.58
N GLY A 682 162.67 -24.81 99.03
CA GLY A 682 161.47 -25.64 99.09
C GLY A 682 160.39 -25.19 98.08
N LYS A 683 159.46 -26.08 97.71
CA LYS A 683 158.53 -25.85 96.58
C LYS A 683 157.60 -24.63 96.70
N HIS A 684 157.28 -24.20 97.92
CA HIS A 684 156.53 -22.97 98.18
C HIS A 684 157.42 -21.78 98.61
N CYS A 685 158.75 -21.90 98.52
CA CYS A 685 159.72 -20.84 98.84
C CYS A 685 159.60 -20.29 100.27
N LYS A 686 159.59 -21.21 101.25
CA LYS A 686 159.37 -20.92 102.69
C LYS A 686 160.57 -21.22 103.58
N GLN A 687 161.50 -22.08 103.15
CA GLN A 687 162.70 -22.43 103.91
C GLN A 687 163.84 -21.46 103.59
N GLU A 688 164.87 -21.41 104.44
CA GLU A 688 166.09 -20.62 104.21
C GLU A 688 167.27 -21.54 103.90
N ILE A 689 168.28 -20.98 103.23
CA ILE A 689 169.57 -21.64 102.94
C ILE A 689 170.63 -20.97 103.82
N GLY A 690 171.41 -21.77 104.54
CA GLY A 690 172.55 -21.33 105.37
C GLY A 690 173.90 -21.71 104.77
#